data_AF-A0AA35WNC3-F1
#
_entry.id   AF-A0AA35WNC3-F1
#
_cell.length_a   1.000
_cell.length_b   1.000
_cell.length_c   1.000
_cell.angle_alpha   90.00
_cell.angle_beta   90.00
_cell.angle_gamma   90.00
#
_symmetry.space_group_name_H-M   'P 1'
#
loop_
_entity.id
_entity.type
_entity.pdbx_description
1 polymer ?
#
loop_
_entity_poly.entity_id
_entity_poly.type
_entity_poly.pdbx_seq_one_letter_code
_entity_poly.pdbx_strand_id
1 'polypeptide(L)'
;MAEEFLRDHPGLRPFVLSDVQLTGTRIGGGAYGKVEEVVVPVGAAAKTIYPILQEGDATTAGLPKAATQFVRECQLMSTLRHPNIVQFLGVAFFPGSRLPALVMERLLTSLHDLLAPDPSPPSGAVTPLSFFSMALKCSVLHNVACGLAYLHERSSPVIHRDLSARNVLLDSEMVAKIADLGVARIVPHVRAAATMTKGPGASVYMPPEAFAPSRSNIEKSKYDASIDVFSLGVVTIFAIGEVFPCDPLEHNYFDEKSGVLLGRTELQRRSHYMRNVNEQLRACGQLRGDHPLIRLIQQCLHNLPAKRPGIREVLRLLDEARAGFRDEGSERNKRELVRALQTQPRNQNLERVLRDLVTDKDRELAETLQQLREKEREKQSVIERLTRREADLNEAQRHLRQKEDQLQTSEREKQRVQQLLTRKEAEVTRAEETIRREQQQLGGKEQQIQEMRQRETELVQAKDREIALLQQQLEEKSASYTCQVSGPGLTSATVNQPTHVLVQLTDSSGRPYSLPMNVTAQLELISKATPTNQPEATPTNRWPRSKNPPPQVSVAMTSLSQYEVSYTPVSRGQHKLHVQVNDREINGSPFTVTVYLDPRQLGYPVRTVTGLSTPYGIAFNSHQEMIVSECAGHRSSIFDIRRQKIGTFGSHGDSPDQMKYPKGIATDDTDNIYVSSLNKLQKFTGSGELIKCIGRRGSKEGEFDDPRGVTLYDNQVYVCDHYNHRIQVFDLDLNFVRSIGSRGKGRGELDAPDDVKFDTAGNMYVAEWDNERVQVMDTSGQFIRVFGQEGEGKLRAPSGLHIVNKYVYVSELSGHCIVVYETSGQFVTSFGRCGQNEGEFRGPFCITSCVDGFIHVCDCDNSRVQIF
;
A
#
# COMPACT_ATOMS: atom_id res chain seq x y z
N MET A 1 -10.87 10.24 7.18
CA MET A 1 -11.35 10.35 5.78
C MET A 1 -10.53 9.47 4.84
N ALA A 2 -9.38 9.89 4.26
CA ALA A 2 -8.66 9.03 3.29
C ALA A 2 -8.18 7.68 3.90
N GLU A 3 -7.39 7.70 4.98
CA GLU A 3 -6.95 6.51 5.75
C GLU A 3 -8.07 5.76 6.50
N GLU A 4 -9.28 6.25 6.43
CA GLU A 4 -10.49 5.67 7.05
C GLU A 4 -11.26 4.90 5.98
N PHE A 5 -11.52 5.54 4.84
CA PHE A 5 -12.02 4.90 3.64
C PHE A 5 -11.11 3.75 3.15
N LEU A 6 -9.78 3.94 3.16
CA LEU A 6 -8.81 2.92 2.75
C LEU A 6 -8.69 1.76 3.75
N ARG A 7 -9.12 1.93 5.00
CA ARG A 7 -9.22 0.84 6.00
C ARG A 7 -10.37 -0.10 5.67
N ASP A 8 -11.51 0.47 5.28
CA ASP A 8 -12.71 -0.27 4.88
C ASP A 8 -12.59 -0.88 3.47
N HIS A 9 -11.68 -0.35 2.64
CA HIS A 9 -11.50 -0.75 1.24
C HIS A 9 -10.01 -1.00 0.87
N PRO A 10 -9.31 -1.92 1.54
CA PRO A 10 -7.85 -2.07 1.45
C PRO A 10 -7.32 -2.39 0.05
N GLY A 11 -8.08 -3.13 -0.77
CA GLY A 11 -7.72 -3.43 -2.17
C GLY A 11 -7.65 -2.22 -3.12
N LEU A 12 -7.94 -1.01 -2.65
CA LEU A 12 -7.68 0.25 -3.37
C LEU A 12 -6.36 0.93 -2.96
N ARG A 13 -5.75 0.52 -1.83
CA ARG A 13 -4.55 1.16 -1.26
C ARG A 13 -3.30 1.06 -2.15
N PRO A 14 -3.00 -0.05 -2.85
CA PRO A 14 -1.88 -0.12 -3.80
C PRO A 14 -2.03 0.80 -5.02
N PHE A 15 -3.22 1.36 -5.24
CA PHE A 15 -3.56 2.18 -6.39
C PHE A 15 -3.76 3.67 -6.05
N VAL A 16 -3.39 4.09 -4.84
CA VAL A 16 -3.46 5.49 -4.42
C VAL A 16 -2.37 6.30 -5.11
N LEU A 17 -2.77 7.27 -5.94
CA LEU A 17 -1.87 8.17 -6.64
C LEU A 17 -1.60 9.42 -5.77
N SER A 18 -0.33 9.71 -5.53
CA SER A 18 0.10 11.01 -5.00
C SER A 18 0.08 12.07 -6.11
N ASP A 19 0.12 13.35 -5.70
CA ASP A 19 0.44 14.51 -6.56
C ASP A 19 -0.50 14.76 -7.76
N VAL A 20 -1.64 14.07 -7.85
CA VAL A 20 -2.70 14.29 -8.84
C VAL A 20 -3.33 15.67 -8.62
N GLN A 21 -3.37 16.52 -9.64
CA GLN A 21 -3.99 17.85 -9.58
C GLN A 21 -5.10 18.00 -10.62
N LEU A 22 -6.26 18.52 -10.21
CA LEU A 22 -7.34 18.88 -11.14
C LEU A 22 -6.92 20.10 -11.97
N THR A 23 -7.07 20.04 -13.31
CA THR A 23 -6.83 21.22 -14.17
C THR A 23 -7.99 22.21 -14.17
N GLY A 24 -9.16 21.79 -13.68
CA GLY A 24 -10.44 22.50 -13.82
C GLY A 24 -11.14 22.25 -15.16
N THR A 25 -10.47 21.63 -16.15
CA THR A 25 -11.10 21.27 -17.43
C THR A 25 -12.08 20.12 -17.22
N ARG A 26 -13.38 20.39 -17.34
CA ARG A 26 -14.42 19.37 -17.31
C ARG A 26 -14.47 18.62 -18.65
N ILE A 27 -14.12 17.34 -18.63
CA ILE A 27 -14.22 16.43 -19.79
C ILE A 27 -15.67 15.94 -19.95
N GLY A 28 -16.40 15.74 -18.86
CA GLY A 28 -17.78 15.25 -18.93
C GLY A 28 -18.51 15.15 -17.59
N GLY A 29 -19.54 14.32 -17.55
CA GLY A 29 -20.31 13.99 -16.34
C GLY A 29 -21.68 13.41 -16.64
N GLY A 30 -22.34 12.92 -15.58
CA GLY A 30 -23.69 12.36 -15.61
C GLY A 30 -24.48 12.75 -14.37
N ALA A 31 -25.56 12.03 -14.10
CA ALA A 31 -26.50 12.35 -13.01
C ALA A 31 -25.87 12.31 -11.60
N TYR A 32 -24.80 11.54 -11.40
CA TYR A 32 -24.20 11.31 -10.08
C TYR A 32 -22.80 11.92 -9.90
N GLY A 33 -22.14 12.35 -10.97
CA GLY A 33 -20.77 12.85 -10.89
C GLY A 33 -20.27 13.57 -12.15
N LYS A 34 -19.05 14.11 -12.05
CA LYS A 34 -18.32 14.82 -13.11
C LYS A 34 -17.04 14.08 -13.47
N VAL A 35 -16.54 14.30 -14.67
CA VAL A 35 -15.22 13.82 -15.13
C VAL A 35 -14.39 15.04 -15.50
N GLU A 36 -13.21 15.17 -14.90
CA GLU A 36 -12.30 16.31 -15.05
C GLU A 36 -10.91 15.83 -15.46
N GLU A 37 -10.19 16.64 -16.22
CA GLU A 37 -8.79 16.36 -16.55
C GLU A 37 -7.89 16.57 -15.33
N VAL A 38 -6.88 15.70 -15.20
CA VAL A 38 -5.90 15.77 -14.13
C VAL A 38 -4.46 15.72 -14.64
N VAL A 39 -3.59 16.48 -13.98
CA VAL A 39 -2.15 16.47 -14.19
C VAL A 39 -1.55 15.25 -13.49
N VAL A 40 -0.94 14.39 -14.29
CA VAL A 40 -0.12 13.21 -13.96
C VAL A 40 0.81 12.95 -15.15
N PRO A 41 1.88 12.13 -15.04
CA PRO A 41 2.86 11.93 -16.12
C PRO A 41 2.31 11.41 -17.45
N VAL A 42 1.14 10.76 -17.44
CA VAL A 42 0.40 10.34 -18.64
C VAL A 42 -1.01 10.93 -18.53
N GLY A 43 -1.40 11.79 -19.47
CA GLY A 43 -2.63 12.59 -19.39
C GLY A 43 -3.88 11.77 -19.07
N ALA A 44 -4.59 12.17 -18.01
CA ALA A 44 -5.62 11.34 -17.37
C ALA A 44 -6.90 12.12 -17.06
N ALA A 45 -7.96 11.35 -16.78
CA ALA A 45 -9.28 11.82 -16.41
C ALA A 45 -9.66 11.26 -15.03
N ALA A 46 -10.18 12.12 -14.15
CA ALA A 46 -10.67 11.75 -12.83
C ALA A 46 -12.20 11.85 -12.78
N LYS A 47 -12.89 10.73 -12.55
CA LYS A 47 -14.33 10.67 -12.27
C LYS A 47 -14.55 10.92 -10.77
N THR A 48 -15.34 11.93 -10.43
CA THR A 48 -15.71 12.28 -9.04
C THR A 48 -17.22 12.33 -8.87
N ILE A 49 -17.71 11.78 -7.76
CA ILE A 49 -19.12 11.84 -7.37
C ILE A 49 -19.44 13.19 -6.69
N TYR A 50 -20.59 13.79 -6.99
CA TYR A 50 -20.95 15.12 -6.47
C TYR A 50 -21.02 15.13 -4.92
N PRO A 51 -20.54 16.19 -4.22
CA PRO A 51 -20.47 16.22 -2.76
C PRO A 51 -21.80 15.94 -2.03
N ILE A 52 -22.93 16.42 -2.57
CA ILE A 52 -24.29 16.18 -2.05
C ILE A 52 -24.71 14.69 -2.05
N LEU A 53 -23.99 13.83 -2.78
CA LEU A 53 -24.19 12.38 -2.81
C LEU A 53 -23.19 11.61 -1.92
N GLN A 54 -22.34 12.33 -1.16
CA GLN A 54 -21.37 11.78 -0.21
C GLN A 54 -21.84 11.86 1.26
N GLU A 55 -23.09 12.25 1.51
CA GLU A 55 -23.65 12.40 2.86
C GLU A 55 -23.93 11.03 3.52
N GLY A 56 -23.03 10.61 4.40
CA GLY A 56 -23.12 9.37 5.18
C GLY A 56 -21.83 9.09 5.94
N ASP A 57 -21.84 8.10 6.82
CA ASP A 57 -20.63 7.60 7.49
C ASP A 57 -19.69 6.89 6.48
N ALA A 58 -18.41 6.75 6.82
CA ALA A 58 -17.39 6.22 5.91
C ALA A 58 -17.63 4.76 5.47
N THR A 59 -18.37 3.98 6.27
CA THR A 59 -18.66 2.57 5.98
C THR A 59 -19.62 2.40 4.81
N THR A 60 -19.45 1.33 4.03
CA THR A 60 -20.25 1.04 2.83
C THR A 60 -21.77 0.94 3.09
N ALA A 61 -22.17 0.73 4.35
CA ALA A 61 -23.57 0.62 4.80
C ALA A 61 -24.21 1.98 5.20
N GLY A 62 -23.39 2.98 5.55
CA GLY A 62 -23.87 4.34 5.87
C GLY A 62 -23.97 5.28 4.67
N LEU A 63 -23.37 4.90 3.52
CA LEU A 63 -23.32 5.73 2.32
C LEU A 63 -24.62 5.70 1.49
N PRO A 64 -24.98 6.79 0.79
CA PRO A 64 -26.04 6.80 -0.20
C PRO A 64 -25.76 5.79 -1.33
N LYS A 65 -26.83 5.19 -1.89
CA LYS A 65 -26.74 4.14 -2.92
C LYS A 65 -25.79 4.50 -4.08
N ALA A 66 -25.75 5.76 -4.52
CA ALA A 66 -24.85 6.22 -5.58
C ALA A 66 -23.37 6.20 -5.17
N ALA A 67 -23.06 6.58 -3.92
CA ALA A 67 -21.71 6.48 -3.35
C ALA A 67 -21.27 5.02 -3.20
N THR A 68 -22.09 4.17 -2.58
CA THR A 68 -21.84 2.70 -2.49
C THR A 68 -21.57 2.07 -3.85
N GLN A 69 -22.28 2.52 -4.88
CA GLN A 69 -22.17 2.03 -6.25
C GLN A 69 -20.88 2.51 -6.94
N PHE A 70 -20.51 3.79 -6.77
CA PHE A 70 -19.26 4.35 -7.28
C PHE A 70 -18.01 3.76 -6.60
N VAL A 71 -18.06 3.44 -5.30
CA VAL A 71 -16.97 2.73 -4.61
C VAL A 71 -16.73 1.35 -5.22
N ARG A 72 -17.81 0.63 -5.56
CA ARG A 72 -17.73 -0.66 -6.27
C ARG A 72 -17.23 -0.52 -7.70
N GLU A 73 -17.48 0.61 -8.37
CA GLU A 73 -16.89 0.92 -9.67
C GLU A 73 -15.35 1.01 -9.55
N CYS A 74 -14.82 1.75 -8.56
CA CYS A 74 -13.38 1.81 -8.30
C CYS A 74 -12.76 0.42 -8.06
N GLN A 75 -13.42 -0.40 -7.22
CA GLN A 75 -12.96 -1.76 -6.90
C GLN A 75 -13.04 -2.71 -8.10
N LEU A 76 -14.05 -2.59 -8.96
CA LEU A 76 -14.16 -3.40 -10.17
C LEU A 76 -13.08 -2.96 -11.19
N MET A 77 -12.94 -1.65 -11.43
CA MET A 77 -11.97 -1.08 -12.37
C MET A 77 -10.52 -1.44 -12.02
N SER A 78 -10.16 -1.54 -10.73
CA SER A 78 -8.79 -1.94 -10.36
C SER A 78 -8.43 -3.37 -10.82
N THR A 79 -9.41 -4.28 -10.95
CA THR A 79 -9.25 -5.69 -11.37
C THR A 79 -9.30 -5.94 -12.89
N LEU A 80 -9.44 -4.88 -13.71
CA LEU A 80 -9.63 -5.01 -15.16
C LEU A 80 -8.43 -4.45 -15.94
N ARG A 81 -7.90 -5.24 -16.87
CA ARG A 81 -6.78 -4.90 -17.77
C ARG A 81 -7.03 -5.53 -19.13
N HIS A 82 -7.42 -4.70 -20.12
CA HIS A 82 -7.71 -5.15 -21.49
C HIS A 82 -7.69 -3.93 -22.43
N PRO A 83 -7.12 -4.01 -23.65
CA PRO A 83 -6.99 -2.85 -24.56
C PRO A 83 -8.32 -2.19 -24.97
N ASN A 84 -9.45 -2.89 -24.82
CA ASN A 84 -10.80 -2.34 -25.11
C ASN A 84 -11.66 -2.09 -23.87
N ILE A 85 -11.05 -1.99 -22.69
CA ILE A 85 -11.67 -1.43 -21.46
C ILE A 85 -10.86 -0.17 -21.11
N VAL A 86 -11.52 0.88 -20.59
CA VAL A 86 -10.80 2.08 -20.14
C VAL A 86 -9.77 1.71 -19.06
N GLN A 87 -8.51 2.06 -19.30
CA GLN A 87 -7.42 1.71 -18.40
C GLN A 87 -7.51 2.53 -17.10
N PHE A 88 -7.80 1.82 -16.00
CA PHE A 88 -7.67 2.32 -14.64
C PHE A 88 -6.20 2.67 -14.33
N LEU A 89 -5.95 3.90 -13.88
CA LEU A 89 -4.62 4.34 -13.46
C LEU A 89 -4.47 4.35 -11.93
N GLY A 90 -5.55 4.65 -11.21
CA GLY A 90 -5.56 4.60 -9.75
C GLY A 90 -6.73 5.34 -9.12
N VAL A 91 -6.57 5.69 -7.85
CA VAL A 91 -7.49 6.54 -7.09
C VAL A 91 -6.75 7.72 -6.47
N ALA A 92 -7.39 8.89 -6.39
CA ALA A 92 -6.81 10.10 -5.82
C ALA A 92 -7.77 10.75 -4.81
N PHE A 93 -7.24 11.29 -3.70
CA PHE A 93 -8.06 11.94 -2.67
C PHE A 93 -7.91 13.46 -2.72
N PHE A 94 -8.85 14.14 -3.36
CA PHE A 94 -8.87 15.60 -3.41
C PHE A 94 -9.36 16.23 -2.09
N PRO A 95 -8.82 17.39 -1.67
CA PRO A 95 -9.25 18.08 -0.45
C PRO A 95 -10.78 18.30 -0.41
N GLY A 96 -11.38 17.98 0.74
CA GLY A 96 -12.81 18.13 0.98
C GLY A 96 -13.70 16.97 0.49
N SER A 97 -13.17 16.01 -0.30
CA SER A 97 -13.93 14.80 -0.68
C SER A 97 -13.87 13.75 0.43
N ARG A 98 -14.99 13.08 0.72
CA ARG A 98 -15.04 11.87 1.58
C ARG A 98 -14.65 10.61 0.80
N LEU A 99 -14.91 10.59 -0.50
CA LEU A 99 -14.67 9.46 -1.40
C LEU A 99 -13.48 9.74 -2.34
N PRO A 100 -12.77 8.70 -2.81
CA PRO A 100 -11.73 8.86 -3.83
C PRO A 100 -12.30 9.36 -5.16
N ALA A 101 -11.45 9.98 -5.97
CA ALA A 101 -11.64 10.12 -7.40
C ALA A 101 -11.13 8.86 -8.11
N LEU A 102 -11.87 8.39 -9.11
CA LEU A 102 -11.48 7.27 -9.99
C LEU A 102 -10.64 7.82 -11.15
N VAL A 103 -9.33 7.53 -11.16
CA VAL A 103 -8.38 8.06 -12.15
C VAL A 103 -8.14 7.04 -13.25
N MET A 104 -8.30 7.47 -14.50
CA MET A 104 -8.29 6.66 -15.72
C MET A 104 -7.51 7.37 -16.84
N GLU A 105 -7.10 6.65 -17.88
CA GLU A 105 -6.51 7.26 -19.08
C GLU A 105 -7.43 8.33 -19.71
N ARG A 106 -6.86 9.42 -20.23
CA ARG A 106 -7.65 10.43 -20.96
C ARG A 106 -7.78 10.07 -22.44
N LEU A 107 -8.97 9.65 -22.81
CA LEU A 107 -9.34 9.36 -24.19
C LEU A 107 -9.73 10.64 -24.96
N LEU A 108 -9.76 10.56 -26.30
CA LEU A 108 -9.91 11.71 -27.20
C LEU A 108 -11.37 12.20 -27.26
N THR A 109 -12.33 11.28 -27.36
CA THR A 109 -13.76 11.61 -27.44
C THR A 109 -14.63 10.39 -27.10
N SER A 110 -15.94 10.58 -26.93
CA SER A 110 -16.91 9.47 -26.93
C SER A 110 -17.41 9.18 -28.35
N LEU A 111 -17.84 7.93 -28.59
CA LEU A 111 -18.49 7.54 -29.84
C LEU A 111 -19.79 8.33 -30.06
N HIS A 112 -20.48 8.73 -28.99
CA HIS A 112 -21.63 9.63 -29.06
C HIS A 112 -21.25 11.01 -29.60
N ASP A 113 -20.24 11.67 -29.06
CA ASP A 113 -19.86 13.02 -29.49
C ASP A 113 -19.29 13.03 -30.92
N LEU A 114 -18.65 11.94 -31.34
CA LEU A 114 -18.20 11.74 -32.73
C LEU A 114 -19.38 11.66 -33.71
N LEU A 115 -20.45 10.95 -33.33
CA LEU A 115 -21.63 10.71 -34.17
C LEU A 115 -22.70 11.81 -34.05
N ALA A 116 -22.62 12.70 -33.05
CA ALA A 116 -23.56 13.79 -32.81
C ALA A 116 -22.84 15.17 -32.84
N PRO A 117 -22.40 15.63 -34.04
CA PRO A 117 -21.77 16.94 -34.18
C PRO A 117 -22.74 18.09 -33.91
N ASP A 118 -22.17 19.27 -33.65
CA ASP A 118 -22.88 20.52 -33.39
C ASP A 118 -23.94 20.82 -34.49
N PRO A 119 -25.22 21.15 -34.17
CA PRO A 119 -26.30 21.22 -35.16
C PRO A 119 -26.16 22.25 -36.29
N SER A 120 -25.15 23.13 -36.24
CA SER A 120 -24.88 24.14 -37.27
C SER A 120 -23.37 24.30 -37.51
N PRO A 121 -22.70 23.36 -38.21
CA PRO A 121 -21.34 23.59 -38.67
C PRO A 121 -21.31 24.76 -39.67
N PRO A 122 -20.33 25.67 -39.61
CA PRO A 122 -20.25 26.78 -40.56
C PRO A 122 -20.07 26.25 -41.99
N SER A 123 -20.82 26.82 -42.95
CA SER A 123 -20.93 26.31 -44.31
C SER A 123 -19.57 26.08 -44.98
N GLY A 124 -19.28 24.82 -45.34
CA GLY A 124 -18.01 24.40 -45.93
C GLY A 124 -17.00 23.79 -44.94
N ALA A 125 -17.29 23.76 -43.64
CA ALA A 125 -16.47 23.05 -42.67
C ALA A 125 -16.56 21.53 -42.85
N VAL A 126 -15.42 20.85 -42.83
CA VAL A 126 -15.33 19.39 -42.95
C VAL A 126 -15.67 18.76 -41.60
N THR A 127 -16.82 18.12 -41.50
CA THR A 127 -17.28 17.42 -40.29
C THR A 127 -16.47 16.15 -40.02
N PRO A 128 -16.08 15.81 -38.78
CA PRO A 128 -15.32 14.59 -38.47
C PRO A 128 -15.91 13.30 -39.07
N LEU A 129 -17.24 13.17 -39.11
CA LEU A 129 -17.98 12.06 -39.72
C LEU A 129 -17.58 11.75 -41.17
N SER A 130 -17.18 12.74 -42.00
CA SER A 130 -16.77 12.48 -43.40
C SER A 130 -15.49 11.64 -43.51
N PHE A 131 -14.75 11.49 -42.41
CA PHE A 131 -13.59 10.62 -42.30
C PHE A 131 -13.85 9.33 -41.50
N PHE A 132 -15.02 9.17 -40.86
CA PHE A 132 -15.35 7.97 -40.08
C PHE A 132 -15.86 6.83 -40.99
N SER A 133 -14.93 6.25 -41.75
CA SER A 133 -15.19 5.24 -42.77
C SER A 133 -15.90 4.00 -42.22
N MET A 134 -16.56 3.23 -43.10
CA MET A 134 -17.24 1.98 -42.69
C MET A 134 -16.26 0.92 -42.14
N ALA A 135 -14.99 0.93 -42.59
CA ALA A 135 -13.94 0.11 -42.01
C ALA A 135 -13.61 0.53 -40.56
N LEU A 136 -13.46 1.84 -40.29
CA LEU A 136 -13.25 2.37 -38.94
C LEU A 136 -14.45 2.10 -38.02
N LYS A 137 -15.68 2.25 -38.52
CA LYS A 137 -16.92 1.87 -37.81
C LYS A 137 -16.91 0.38 -37.42
N CYS A 138 -16.53 -0.51 -38.34
CA CYS A 138 -16.44 -1.95 -38.04
C CYS A 138 -15.34 -2.27 -37.03
N SER A 139 -14.17 -1.63 -37.12
CA SER A 139 -13.08 -1.80 -36.14
C SER A 139 -13.46 -1.31 -34.74
N VAL A 140 -14.14 -0.15 -34.63
CA VAL A 140 -14.69 0.35 -33.36
C VAL A 140 -15.70 -0.63 -32.75
N LEU A 141 -16.61 -1.18 -33.56
CA LEU A 141 -17.59 -2.16 -33.08
C LEU A 141 -16.95 -3.50 -32.68
N HIS A 142 -15.96 -3.97 -33.44
CA HIS A 142 -15.16 -5.16 -33.11
C HIS A 142 -14.39 -4.96 -31.79
N ASN A 143 -13.79 -3.79 -31.58
CA ASN A 143 -13.15 -3.43 -30.30
C ASN A 143 -14.14 -3.49 -29.12
N VAL A 144 -15.35 -2.95 -29.26
CA VAL A 144 -16.39 -3.06 -28.20
C VAL A 144 -16.78 -4.53 -27.98
N ALA A 145 -16.90 -5.35 -29.03
CA ALA A 145 -17.18 -6.77 -28.89
C ALA A 145 -16.04 -7.53 -28.16
N CYS A 146 -14.77 -7.19 -28.41
CA CYS A 146 -13.63 -7.73 -27.67
C CYS A 146 -13.67 -7.31 -26.19
N GLY A 147 -14.01 -6.05 -25.91
CA GLY A 147 -14.21 -5.56 -24.54
C GLY A 147 -15.31 -6.32 -23.80
N LEU A 148 -16.46 -6.57 -24.44
CA LEU A 148 -17.53 -7.39 -23.86
C LEU A 148 -17.12 -8.85 -23.67
N ALA A 149 -16.40 -9.46 -24.63
CA ALA A 149 -15.91 -10.82 -24.48
C ALA A 149 -14.98 -10.96 -23.26
N TYR A 150 -14.06 -10.02 -23.08
CA TYR A 150 -13.20 -9.94 -21.89
C TYR A 150 -13.98 -9.76 -20.57
N LEU A 151 -15.15 -9.12 -20.58
CA LEU A 151 -16.00 -8.99 -19.39
C LEU A 151 -16.87 -10.23 -19.13
N HIS A 152 -17.44 -10.82 -20.19
CA HIS A 152 -18.40 -11.93 -20.12
C HIS A 152 -17.75 -13.29 -19.90
N GLU A 153 -16.53 -13.50 -20.38
CA GLU A 153 -15.85 -14.81 -20.36
C GLU A 153 -14.94 -15.03 -19.14
N ARG A 154 -15.02 -14.14 -18.14
CA ARG A 154 -14.29 -14.26 -16.86
C ARG A 154 -14.83 -15.40 -16.00
N SER A 155 -13.96 -15.92 -15.13
CA SER A 155 -14.27 -16.82 -14.00
C SER A 155 -15.32 -16.28 -13.01
N SER A 156 -15.73 -15.02 -13.15
CA SER A 156 -17.03 -14.50 -12.71
C SER A 156 -17.50 -13.43 -13.70
N PRO A 157 -18.50 -13.72 -14.56
CA PRO A 157 -18.91 -12.83 -15.65
C PRO A 157 -19.35 -11.45 -15.16
N VAL A 158 -18.82 -10.39 -15.80
CA VAL A 158 -19.17 -8.99 -15.54
C VAL A 158 -20.14 -8.51 -16.61
N ILE A 159 -21.42 -8.33 -16.27
CA ILE A 159 -22.42 -7.75 -17.18
C ILE A 159 -22.39 -6.22 -17.03
N HIS A 160 -22.24 -5.48 -18.13
CA HIS A 160 -22.11 -4.02 -18.16
C HIS A 160 -23.39 -3.30 -17.74
N ARG A 161 -24.54 -3.69 -18.32
CA ARG A 161 -25.90 -3.23 -17.95
C ARG A 161 -26.22 -1.75 -18.20
N ASP A 162 -25.31 -0.99 -18.79
CA ASP A 162 -25.52 0.34 -19.42
C ASP A 162 -24.52 0.56 -20.57
N LEU A 163 -24.44 -0.40 -21.51
CA LEU A 163 -23.61 -0.20 -22.69
C LEU A 163 -24.30 0.80 -23.63
N SER A 164 -23.68 1.94 -23.86
CA SER A 164 -24.20 3.02 -24.71
C SER A 164 -23.06 3.69 -25.48
N ALA A 165 -23.37 4.47 -26.52
CA ALA A 165 -22.34 5.19 -27.27
C ALA A 165 -21.66 6.33 -26.48
N ARG A 166 -22.22 6.76 -25.33
CA ARG A 166 -21.52 7.65 -24.38
C ARG A 166 -20.44 6.89 -23.60
N ASN A 167 -20.71 5.62 -23.33
CA ASN A 167 -19.88 4.70 -22.55
C ASN A 167 -18.92 3.88 -23.45
N VAL A 168 -18.81 4.23 -24.73
CA VAL A 168 -17.76 3.79 -25.65
C VAL A 168 -16.90 5.01 -25.97
N LEU A 169 -15.65 4.97 -25.51
CA LEU A 169 -14.67 6.05 -25.68
C LEU A 169 -13.59 5.64 -26.69
N LEU A 170 -12.94 6.62 -27.30
CA LEU A 170 -11.99 6.45 -28.40
C LEU A 170 -10.66 7.14 -28.08
N ASP A 171 -9.53 6.45 -28.27
CA ASP A 171 -8.19 7.06 -28.16
C ASP A 171 -7.75 7.77 -29.46
N SER A 172 -6.50 8.28 -29.49
CA SER A 172 -5.91 8.89 -30.69
C SER A 172 -5.67 7.90 -31.82
N GLU A 173 -5.66 6.59 -31.54
CA GLU A 173 -5.51 5.54 -32.54
C GLU A 173 -6.85 5.05 -33.09
N MET A 174 -7.96 5.66 -32.64
CA MET A 174 -9.36 5.28 -32.90
C MET A 174 -9.73 3.88 -32.35
N VAL A 175 -8.97 3.36 -31.38
CA VAL A 175 -9.30 2.11 -30.69
C VAL A 175 -10.41 2.39 -29.69
N ALA A 176 -11.46 1.57 -29.72
CA ALA A 176 -12.61 1.74 -28.83
C ALA A 176 -12.40 1.06 -27.48
N LYS A 177 -12.81 1.74 -26.40
CA LYS A 177 -12.70 1.28 -25.01
C LYS A 177 -14.02 1.49 -24.27
N ILE A 178 -14.46 0.47 -23.54
CA ILE A 178 -15.71 0.50 -22.77
C ILE A 178 -15.46 1.19 -21.41
N ALA A 179 -16.37 2.09 -21.03
CA ALA A 179 -16.29 3.00 -19.89
C ALA A 179 -17.57 2.94 -19.01
N ASP A 180 -17.49 3.52 -17.81
CA ASP A 180 -18.60 3.61 -16.83
C ASP A 180 -19.23 2.25 -16.45
N LEU A 181 -18.46 1.45 -15.72
CA LEU A 181 -18.94 0.21 -15.10
C LEU A 181 -19.79 0.45 -13.84
N GLY A 182 -20.28 1.68 -13.62
CA GLY A 182 -20.99 2.06 -12.40
C GLY A 182 -22.23 1.19 -12.12
N VAL A 183 -22.98 0.74 -13.12
CA VAL A 183 -24.15 -0.17 -12.93
C VAL A 183 -23.83 -1.66 -13.16
N ALA A 184 -22.57 -1.99 -13.46
CA ALA A 184 -22.16 -3.34 -13.80
C ALA A 184 -22.40 -4.32 -12.65
N ARG A 185 -22.50 -5.61 -12.97
CA ARG A 185 -22.61 -6.68 -11.97
C ARG A 185 -21.77 -7.89 -12.33
N ILE A 186 -20.95 -8.30 -11.37
CA ILE A 186 -20.38 -9.65 -11.31
C ILE A 186 -21.53 -10.63 -11.06
N VAL A 187 -21.59 -11.72 -11.83
CA VAL A 187 -22.54 -12.82 -11.65
C VAL A 187 -21.87 -13.93 -10.82
N PRO A 188 -22.34 -14.24 -9.60
CA PRO A 188 -21.85 -15.40 -8.87
C PRO A 188 -22.24 -16.70 -9.59
N HIS A 189 -21.34 -17.68 -9.64
CA HIS A 189 -21.62 -18.97 -10.30
C HIS A 189 -22.71 -19.82 -9.61
N VAL A 190 -23.05 -19.51 -8.35
CA VAL A 190 -24.13 -20.17 -7.62
C VAL A 190 -25.50 -19.63 -8.08
N ARG A 191 -26.50 -20.51 -8.22
CA ARG A 191 -27.90 -20.18 -8.60
C ARG A 191 -28.70 -19.41 -7.53
N ALA A 192 -28.07 -18.47 -6.81
CA ALA A 192 -28.71 -17.63 -5.83
C ALA A 192 -29.58 -16.54 -6.50
N ALA A 193 -30.88 -16.54 -6.23
CA ALA A 193 -31.86 -15.63 -6.85
C ALA A 193 -31.81 -14.21 -6.26
N ALA A 194 -30.69 -13.51 -6.45
CA ALA A 194 -30.49 -12.13 -5.98
C ALA A 194 -31.50 -11.17 -6.62
N THR A 195 -32.18 -10.36 -5.80
CA THR A 195 -33.14 -9.34 -6.28
C THR A 195 -32.46 -8.32 -7.19
N MET A 196 -32.89 -8.29 -8.45
CA MET A 196 -32.37 -7.37 -9.46
C MET A 196 -33.28 -6.14 -9.61
N THR A 197 -32.68 -4.97 -9.75
CA THR A 197 -33.39 -3.70 -9.94
C THR A 197 -34.01 -3.65 -11.34
N LYS A 198 -35.27 -3.20 -11.47
CA LYS A 198 -35.88 -2.86 -12.77
C LYS A 198 -35.03 -1.84 -13.52
N GLY A 199 -34.94 -1.95 -14.84
CA GLY A 199 -34.36 -0.93 -15.75
C GLY A 199 -33.01 -0.35 -15.31
N PRO A 200 -31.89 -1.10 -15.33
CA PRO A 200 -30.57 -0.49 -15.31
C PRO A 200 -30.31 0.31 -16.60
N GLY A 201 -29.48 1.35 -16.53
CA GLY A 201 -28.98 2.06 -17.71
C GLY A 201 -30.01 2.89 -18.49
N ALA A 202 -29.58 3.40 -19.64
CA ALA A 202 -30.38 4.27 -20.51
C ALA A 202 -31.48 3.49 -21.27
N SER A 203 -32.74 3.93 -21.16
CA SER A 203 -33.92 3.21 -21.66
C SER A 203 -33.80 2.75 -23.12
N VAL A 204 -33.30 3.64 -23.97
CA VAL A 204 -33.21 3.44 -25.42
C VAL A 204 -32.25 2.30 -25.83
N TYR A 205 -31.27 1.97 -24.97
CA TYR A 205 -30.32 0.88 -25.19
C TYR A 205 -30.76 -0.44 -24.57
N MET A 206 -31.82 -0.45 -23.74
CA MET A 206 -32.26 -1.63 -23.00
C MET A 206 -33.25 -2.53 -23.76
N PRO A 207 -33.20 -3.85 -23.53
CA PRO A 207 -34.11 -4.83 -24.16
C PRO A 207 -35.49 -4.92 -23.47
N PRO A 208 -36.50 -5.57 -24.10
CA PRO A 208 -37.86 -5.65 -23.57
C PRO A 208 -37.96 -6.19 -22.14
N GLU A 209 -37.17 -7.23 -21.82
CA GLU A 209 -37.20 -7.90 -20.51
C GLU A 209 -36.64 -7.06 -19.35
N ALA A 210 -35.90 -5.97 -19.63
CA ALA A 210 -35.48 -5.01 -18.60
C ALA A 210 -36.65 -4.20 -18.01
N PHE A 211 -37.76 -4.10 -18.76
CA PHE A 211 -38.97 -3.35 -18.41
C PHE A 211 -40.16 -4.23 -18.01
N ALA A 212 -40.06 -5.56 -18.21
CA ALA A 212 -41.15 -6.47 -17.96
C ALA A 212 -41.61 -6.42 -16.48
N PRO A 213 -42.92 -6.28 -16.19
CA PRO A 213 -43.41 -6.39 -14.82
C PRO A 213 -43.25 -7.83 -14.33
N SER A 214 -42.50 -8.03 -13.24
CA SER A 214 -42.31 -9.35 -12.61
C SER A 214 -43.68 -9.88 -12.15
N ARG A 215 -44.19 -10.86 -12.90
CA ARG A 215 -45.47 -11.54 -12.63
C ARG A 215 -45.16 -12.80 -11.81
N SER A 216 -45.66 -12.83 -10.58
CA SER A 216 -45.35 -13.80 -9.51
C SER A 216 -43.97 -13.60 -8.84
N ASN A 217 -43.89 -13.95 -7.55
CA ASN A 217 -42.69 -13.82 -6.72
C ASN A 217 -41.59 -14.86 -7.02
N ILE A 218 -41.83 -15.78 -7.95
CA ILE A 218 -40.96 -16.94 -8.22
C ILE A 218 -39.98 -16.65 -9.37
N GLU A 219 -40.36 -15.83 -10.35
CA GLU A 219 -39.48 -15.40 -11.44
C GLU A 219 -39.16 -13.90 -11.36
N LYS A 220 -38.12 -13.59 -10.57
CA LYS A 220 -37.43 -12.30 -10.61
C LYS A 220 -36.47 -12.31 -11.82
N SER A 221 -36.48 -11.24 -12.61
CA SER A 221 -35.78 -11.16 -13.90
C SER A 221 -34.31 -11.59 -13.79
N LYS A 222 -33.97 -12.71 -14.44
CA LYS A 222 -32.59 -13.15 -14.64
C LYS A 222 -31.97 -12.28 -15.72
N TYR A 223 -31.01 -11.45 -15.34
CA TYR A 223 -30.20 -10.68 -16.28
C TYR A 223 -28.90 -11.43 -16.55
N ASP A 224 -28.65 -11.76 -17.82
CA ASP A 224 -27.43 -12.42 -18.31
C ASP A 224 -26.69 -11.52 -19.33
N ALA A 225 -25.60 -12.03 -19.89
CA ALA A 225 -24.76 -11.33 -20.86
C ALA A 225 -25.52 -10.86 -22.13
N SER A 226 -26.68 -11.44 -22.44
CA SER A 226 -27.45 -11.11 -23.65
C SER A 226 -28.08 -9.71 -23.64
N ILE A 227 -28.07 -9.01 -22.50
CA ILE A 227 -28.48 -7.60 -22.39
C ILE A 227 -27.44 -6.68 -23.02
N ASP A 228 -26.15 -6.93 -22.75
CA ASP A 228 -25.07 -6.14 -23.34
C ASP A 228 -24.96 -6.44 -24.85
N VAL A 229 -25.25 -7.68 -25.27
CA VAL A 229 -25.38 -8.05 -26.68
C VAL A 229 -26.51 -7.29 -27.38
N PHE A 230 -27.67 -7.14 -26.73
CA PHE A 230 -28.76 -6.31 -27.27
C PHE A 230 -28.34 -4.83 -27.36
N SER A 231 -27.73 -4.31 -26.31
CA SER A 231 -27.25 -2.93 -26.23
C SER A 231 -26.19 -2.64 -27.30
N LEU A 232 -25.29 -3.60 -27.56
CA LEU A 232 -24.33 -3.57 -28.67
C LEU A 232 -25.06 -3.53 -30.01
N GLY A 233 -26.15 -4.29 -30.20
CA GLY A 233 -27.01 -4.17 -31.38
C GLY A 233 -27.57 -2.75 -31.61
N VAL A 234 -27.93 -2.04 -30.54
CA VAL A 234 -28.37 -0.63 -30.62
C VAL A 234 -27.18 0.32 -30.93
N VAL A 235 -26.01 0.09 -30.33
CA VAL A 235 -24.77 0.83 -30.65
C VAL A 235 -24.34 0.59 -32.11
N THR A 236 -24.46 -0.63 -32.63
CA THR A 236 -24.18 -1.00 -34.03
C THR A 236 -25.09 -0.26 -35.00
N ILE A 237 -26.41 -0.17 -34.71
CA ILE A 237 -27.34 0.66 -35.49
C ILE A 237 -26.86 2.12 -35.55
N PHE A 238 -26.52 2.71 -34.40
CA PHE A 238 -26.14 4.12 -34.33
C PHE A 238 -24.80 4.40 -35.04
N ALA A 239 -23.79 3.56 -34.82
CA ALA A 239 -22.46 3.72 -35.44
C ALA A 239 -22.49 3.59 -36.97
N ILE A 240 -23.34 2.73 -37.52
CA ILE A 240 -23.46 2.56 -38.98
C ILE A 240 -24.40 3.62 -39.58
N GLY A 241 -25.57 3.80 -38.97
CA GLY A 241 -26.67 4.62 -39.50
C GLY A 241 -26.60 6.12 -39.18
N GLU A 242 -25.64 6.56 -38.35
CA GLU A 242 -25.31 7.96 -38.01
C GLU A 242 -26.45 8.79 -37.38
N VAL A 243 -27.56 8.16 -37.01
CA VAL A 243 -28.72 8.81 -36.38
C VAL A 243 -28.90 8.30 -34.97
N PHE A 244 -28.82 9.19 -33.99
CA PHE A 244 -29.00 8.85 -32.58
C PHE A 244 -30.41 8.32 -32.34
N PRO A 245 -30.58 7.20 -31.62
CA PRO A 245 -31.90 6.66 -31.38
C PRO A 245 -32.67 7.55 -30.38
N CYS A 246 -33.78 8.13 -30.83
CA CYS A 246 -34.80 8.69 -29.96
C CYS A 246 -35.64 7.57 -29.33
N ASP A 247 -36.18 7.80 -28.13
CA ASP A 247 -37.04 6.84 -27.44
C ASP A 247 -38.34 6.60 -28.24
N PRO A 248 -38.58 5.39 -28.77
CA PRO A 248 -39.75 5.11 -29.59
C PRO A 248 -40.97 4.84 -28.69
N LEU A 249 -41.55 5.91 -28.12
CA LEU A 249 -42.73 5.89 -27.25
C LEU A 249 -44.05 5.46 -27.94
N GLU A 250 -43.97 4.84 -29.14
CA GLU A 250 -45.06 4.03 -29.67
C GLU A 250 -45.16 2.71 -28.90
N HIS A 251 -46.04 2.72 -27.90
CA HIS A 251 -46.47 1.51 -27.21
C HIS A 251 -47.16 0.53 -28.17
N ASN A 252 -47.27 -0.71 -27.72
CA ASN A 252 -47.98 -1.83 -28.35
C ASN A 252 -49.24 -1.40 -29.12
N TYR A 253 -49.44 -1.96 -30.32
CA TYR A 253 -50.67 -1.67 -31.08
C TYR A 253 -51.83 -2.53 -30.56
N PHE A 254 -53.04 -1.98 -30.63
CA PHE A 254 -54.25 -2.70 -30.27
C PHE A 254 -54.73 -3.48 -31.50
N ASP A 255 -54.89 -4.80 -31.39
CA ASP A 255 -55.54 -5.59 -32.45
C ASP A 255 -57.05 -5.60 -32.23
N GLU A 256 -57.76 -4.81 -33.03
CA GLU A 256 -59.22 -4.67 -32.99
C GLU A 256 -59.97 -5.99 -33.21
N LYS A 257 -59.33 -7.03 -33.80
CA LYS A 257 -59.97 -8.33 -34.05
C LYS A 257 -59.87 -9.31 -32.87
N SER A 258 -58.86 -9.18 -32.02
CA SER A 258 -58.71 -10.03 -30.82
C SER A 258 -58.98 -9.29 -29.51
N GLY A 259 -59.00 -7.96 -29.52
CA GLY A 259 -59.07 -7.12 -28.32
C GLY A 259 -57.78 -7.15 -27.48
N VAL A 260 -56.68 -7.68 -28.04
CA VAL A 260 -55.40 -7.85 -27.34
C VAL A 260 -54.41 -6.75 -27.74
N LEU A 261 -53.71 -6.22 -26.73
CA LEU A 261 -52.63 -5.26 -26.89
C LEU A 261 -51.32 -5.97 -27.30
N LEU A 262 -51.00 -5.99 -28.59
CA LEU A 262 -49.89 -6.77 -29.16
C LEU A 262 -48.57 -5.98 -29.20
N GLY A 263 -47.52 -6.58 -28.62
CA GLY A 263 -46.17 -6.01 -28.63
C GLY A 263 -45.51 -6.10 -30.00
N ARG A 264 -45.03 -4.97 -30.53
CA ARG A 264 -44.15 -4.95 -31.71
C ARG A 264 -42.80 -5.59 -31.38
N THR A 265 -42.13 -6.17 -32.37
CA THR A 265 -40.74 -6.62 -32.22
C THR A 265 -39.78 -5.43 -32.14
N GLU A 266 -38.60 -5.62 -31.56
CA GLU A 266 -37.62 -4.53 -31.47
C GLU A 266 -37.07 -4.10 -32.83
N LEU A 267 -37.04 -5.03 -33.80
CA LEU A 267 -36.74 -4.73 -35.20
C LEU A 267 -37.84 -3.87 -35.86
N GLN A 268 -39.11 -4.07 -35.49
CA GLN A 268 -40.20 -3.17 -35.91
C GLN A 268 -40.09 -1.79 -35.25
N ARG A 269 -39.79 -1.73 -33.93
CA ARG A 269 -39.60 -0.46 -33.21
C ARG A 269 -38.40 0.35 -33.74
N ARG A 270 -37.29 -0.30 -34.09
CA ARG A 270 -36.09 0.36 -34.65
C ARG A 270 -36.03 0.31 -36.19
N SER A 271 -37.15 0.04 -36.86
CA SER A 271 -37.24 -0.11 -38.32
C SER A 271 -36.83 1.14 -39.10
N HIS A 272 -37.03 2.35 -38.57
CA HIS A 272 -36.53 3.57 -39.20
C HIS A 272 -35.00 3.61 -39.22
N TYR A 273 -34.34 3.38 -38.09
CA TYR A 273 -32.87 3.38 -38.04
C TYR A 273 -32.27 2.27 -38.93
N MET A 274 -32.96 1.12 -39.03
CA MET A 274 -32.60 0.07 -39.99
C MET A 274 -32.70 0.50 -41.46
N ARG A 275 -33.60 1.42 -41.84
CA ARG A 275 -33.62 1.98 -43.21
C ARG A 275 -32.34 2.78 -43.47
N ASN A 276 -31.96 3.67 -42.55
CA ASN A 276 -30.74 4.47 -42.64
C ASN A 276 -29.47 3.59 -42.72
N VAL A 277 -29.39 2.51 -41.93
CA VAL A 277 -28.30 1.51 -42.01
C VAL A 277 -28.22 0.85 -43.40
N ASN A 278 -29.37 0.49 -43.99
CA ASN A 278 -29.41 -0.05 -45.36
C ASN A 278 -29.04 1.00 -46.42
N GLU A 279 -29.37 2.27 -46.21
CA GLU A 279 -29.03 3.37 -47.12
C GLU A 279 -27.53 3.67 -47.10
N GLN A 280 -26.90 3.70 -45.92
CA GLN A 280 -25.44 3.81 -45.76
C GLN A 280 -24.69 2.65 -46.44
N LEU A 281 -25.15 1.41 -46.24
CA LEU A 281 -24.56 0.23 -46.91
C LEU A 281 -24.80 0.20 -48.43
N ARG A 282 -25.87 0.83 -48.94
CA ARG A 282 -26.04 1.08 -50.39
C ARG A 282 -25.07 2.13 -50.91
N ALA A 283 -24.86 3.22 -50.19
CA ALA A 283 -23.94 4.29 -50.57
C ALA A 283 -22.48 3.77 -50.67
N CYS A 284 -22.08 2.85 -49.79
CA CYS A 284 -20.80 2.15 -49.89
C CYS A 284 -20.76 0.98 -50.90
N GLY A 285 -21.81 0.76 -51.70
CA GLY A 285 -21.88 -0.28 -52.73
C GLY A 285 -22.04 -1.73 -52.22
N GLN A 286 -22.24 -1.93 -50.92
CA GLN A 286 -22.17 -3.25 -50.25
C GLN A 286 -23.52 -3.95 -50.08
N LEU A 287 -24.65 -3.33 -50.46
CA LEU A 287 -25.97 -3.91 -50.16
C LEU A 287 -26.36 -5.07 -51.08
N ARG A 288 -25.92 -6.27 -50.70
CA ARG A 288 -26.57 -7.54 -51.07
C ARG A 288 -27.33 -8.07 -49.84
N GLY A 289 -28.40 -8.83 -50.07
CA GLY A 289 -29.48 -9.07 -49.10
C GLY A 289 -29.16 -9.84 -47.81
N ASP A 290 -27.90 -10.23 -47.58
CA ASP A 290 -27.45 -10.97 -46.39
C ASP A 290 -26.12 -10.41 -45.81
N HIS A 291 -25.95 -9.09 -45.81
CA HIS A 291 -24.74 -8.45 -45.30
C HIS A 291 -24.51 -8.77 -43.80
N PRO A 292 -23.29 -9.16 -43.35
CA PRO A 292 -23.05 -9.65 -41.98
C PRO A 292 -23.52 -8.68 -40.87
N LEU A 293 -23.34 -7.37 -41.06
CA LEU A 293 -23.84 -6.36 -40.11
C LEU A 293 -25.37 -6.35 -39.97
N ILE A 294 -26.12 -6.64 -41.04
CA ILE A 294 -27.59 -6.71 -40.99
C ILE A 294 -28.01 -7.95 -40.20
N ARG A 295 -27.38 -9.11 -40.44
CA ARG A 295 -27.60 -10.33 -39.65
C ARG A 295 -27.30 -10.10 -38.17
N LEU A 296 -26.14 -9.49 -37.87
CA LEU A 296 -25.72 -9.17 -36.51
C LEU A 296 -26.77 -8.33 -35.78
N ILE A 297 -27.23 -7.23 -36.37
CA ILE A 297 -28.24 -6.36 -35.75
C ILE A 297 -29.56 -7.13 -35.52
N GLN A 298 -30.02 -7.92 -36.50
CA GLN A 298 -31.24 -8.71 -36.39
C GLN A 298 -31.17 -9.76 -35.28
N GLN A 299 -30.01 -10.42 -35.11
CA GLN A 299 -29.79 -11.42 -34.07
C GLN A 299 -29.65 -10.78 -32.68
N CYS A 300 -28.85 -9.70 -32.54
CA CYS A 300 -28.67 -8.98 -31.28
C CYS A 300 -29.97 -8.34 -30.77
N LEU A 301 -30.79 -7.76 -31.65
CA LEU A 301 -32.06 -7.12 -31.29
C LEU A 301 -33.24 -8.10 -31.15
N HIS A 302 -32.98 -9.39 -30.97
CA HIS A 302 -34.05 -10.37 -30.79
C HIS A 302 -34.78 -10.21 -29.43
N ASN A 303 -36.12 -10.18 -29.44
CA ASN A 303 -36.95 -9.95 -28.24
C ASN A 303 -36.74 -10.98 -27.11
N LEU A 304 -36.40 -12.23 -27.45
CA LEU A 304 -36.07 -13.28 -26.46
C LEU A 304 -34.54 -13.36 -26.24
N PRO A 305 -34.04 -13.25 -24.99
CA PRO A 305 -32.63 -13.41 -24.61
C PRO A 305 -31.94 -14.63 -25.22
N ALA A 306 -32.50 -15.82 -25.04
CA ALA A 306 -31.91 -17.11 -25.47
C ALA A 306 -31.85 -17.34 -26.99
N LYS A 307 -32.20 -16.33 -27.80
CA LYS A 307 -32.04 -16.31 -29.26
C LYS A 307 -31.07 -15.22 -29.75
N ARG A 308 -30.49 -14.44 -28.84
CA ARG A 308 -29.38 -13.52 -29.14
C ARG A 308 -28.08 -14.33 -29.25
N PRO A 309 -27.11 -13.91 -30.07
CA PRO A 309 -25.87 -14.64 -30.28
C PRO A 309 -24.96 -14.52 -29.05
N GLY A 310 -24.13 -15.56 -28.82
CA GLY A 310 -23.02 -15.46 -27.87
C GLY A 310 -21.95 -14.48 -28.39
N ILE A 311 -21.18 -13.86 -27.49
CA ILE A 311 -20.27 -12.76 -27.85
C ILE A 311 -19.17 -13.17 -28.86
N ARG A 312 -18.77 -14.47 -28.89
CA ARG A 312 -17.87 -15.02 -29.92
C ARG A 312 -18.49 -15.06 -31.32
N GLU A 313 -19.78 -15.30 -31.45
CA GLU A 313 -20.49 -15.24 -32.74
C GLU A 313 -20.68 -13.79 -33.21
N VAL A 314 -20.89 -12.86 -32.26
CA VAL A 314 -20.85 -11.42 -32.54
C VAL A 314 -19.50 -10.99 -33.10
N LEU A 315 -18.39 -11.42 -32.49
CA LEU A 315 -17.04 -11.18 -33.00
C LEU A 315 -16.85 -11.74 -34.41
N ARG A 316 -17.24 -13.00 -34.63
CA ARG A 316 -17.16 -13.67 -35.94
C ARG A 316 -17.91 -12.91 -37.04
N LEU A 317 -19.11 -12.41 -36.76
CA LEU A 317 -19.92 -11.61 -37.68
C LEU A 317 -19.32 -10.20 -37.92
N LEU A 318 -18.65 -9.62 -36.93
CA LEU A 318 -17.94 -8.34 -37.07
C LEU A 318 -16.63 -8.48 -37.87
N ASP A 319 -15.94 -9.61 -37.77
CA ASP A 319 -14.77 -9.91 -38.62
C ASP A 319 -15.15 -10.19 -40.07
N GLU A 320 -16.22 -10.95 -40.32
CA GLU A 320 -16.80 -11.09 -41.67
C GLU A 320 -17.20 -9.73 -42.26
N ALA A 321 -17.81 -8.86 -41.45
CA ALA A 321 -18.14 -7.50 -41.88
C ALA A 321 -16.88 -6.68 -42.20
N ARG A 322 -15.90 -6.67 -41.30
CA ARG A 322 -14.66 -5.90 -41.43
C ARG A 322 -13.86 -6.32 -42.67
N ALA A 323 -13.75 -7.63 -42.93
CA ALA A 323 -13.10 -8.16 -44.13
C ALA A 323 -13.80 -7.76 -45.45
N GLY A 324 -15.08 -7.38 -45.41
CA GLY A 324 -15.82 -6.85 -46.56
C GLY A 324 -15.41 -5.44 -46.98
N PHE A 325 -14.78 -4.65 -46.10
CA PHE A 325 -14.36 -3.27 -46.38
C PHE A 325 -12.85 -3.21 -46.63
N ARG A 326 -12.45 -2.61 -47.76
CA ARG A 326 -11.03 -2.38 -48.06
C ARG A 326 -10.46 -1.30 -47.16
N ASP A 327 -9.23 -1.51 -46.70
CA ASP A 327 -8.50 -0.58 -45.82
C ASP A 327 -7.75 0.53 -46.60
N GLU A 328 -7.94 0.61 -47.92
CA GLU A 328 -7.33 1.60 -48.81
C GLU A 328 -7.73 3.03 -48.40
N GLY A 329 -6.77 3.78 -47.86
CA GLY A 329 -7.00 5.14 -47.33
C GLY A 329 -7.52 5.21 -45.89
N SER A 330 -7.76 4.08 -45.23
CA SER A 330 -8.27 3.99 -43.84
C SER A 330 -7.38 4.75 -42.85
N GLU A 331 -6.06 4.55 -42.92
CA GLU A 331 -5.06 5.26 -42.10
C GLU A 331 -5.00 6.77 -42.37
N ARG A 332 -5.27 7.21 -43.61
CA ARG A 332 -5.38 8.65 -43.93
C ARG A 332 -6.65 9.24 -43.31
N ASN A 333 -7.78 8.53 -43.45
CA ASN A 333 -9.05 8.94 -42.89
C ASN A 333 -8.98 9.02 -41.36
N LYS A 334 -8.37 8.03 -40.69
CA LYS A 334 -8.05 8.06 -39.26
C LYS A 334 -7.27 9.31 -38.86
N ARG A 335 -6.20 9.68 -39.59
CA ARG A 335 -5.40 10.88 -39.29
C ARG A 335 -6.18 12.18 -39.44
N GLU A 336 -6.93 12.36 -40.53
CA GLU A 336 -7.73 13.58 -40.72
C GLU A 336 -8.93 13.64 -39.76
N LEU A 337 -9.49 12.49 -39.35
CA LEU A 337 -10.51 12.38 -38.30
C LEU A 337 -9.97 12.87 -36.95
N VAL A 338 -8.83 12.34 -36.51
CA VAL A 338 -8.19 12.75 -35.23
C VAL A 338 -7.83 14.24 -35.26
N ARG A 339 -7.32 14.74 -36.39
CA ARG A 339 -7.02 16.16 -36.62
C ARG A 339 -8.28 17.03 -36.54
N ALA A 340 -9.39 16.60 -37.14
CA ALA A 340 -10.66 17.33 -37.08
C ALA A 340 -11.22 17.37 -35.65
N LEU A 341 -11.12 16.27 -34.90
CA LEU A 341 -11.52 16.22 -33.48
C LEU A 341 -10.64 17.13 -32.60
N GLN A 342 -9.33 17.19 -32.86
CA GLN A 342 -8.39 18.05 -32.11
C GLN A 342 -8.52 19.55 -32.41
N THR A 343 -9.14 19.93 -33.54
CA THR A 343 -9.28 21.34 -33.97
C THR A 343 -10.66 21.94 -33.73
N GLN A 344 -11.61 21.20 -33.14
CA GLN A 344 -12.93 21.74 -32.78
C GLN A 344 -12.83 22.78 -31.64
N PRO A 345 -13.47 23.98 -31.77
CA PRO A 345 -13.40 25.06 -30.77
C PRO A 345 -14.33 24.80 -29.56
N ARG A 346 -14.06 23.74 -28.81
CA ARG A 346 -15.01 23.05 -27.91
C ARG A 346 -15.44 23.80 -26.63
N ASN A 347 -15.08 25.08 -26.41
CA ASN A 347 -15.21 25.74 -25.08
C ASN A 347 -15.71 27.19 -25.00
N GLN A 348 -15.85 27.97 -26.09
CA GLN A 348 -16.13 29.43 -25.96
C GLN A 348 -17.43 29.78 -25.22
N ASN A 349 -18.50 28.99 -25.41
CA ASN A 349 -19.76 29.18 -24.67
C ASN A 349 -19.66 28.76 -23.19
N LEU A 350 -18.83 27.77 -22.87
CA LEU A 350 -18.67 27.26 -21.50
C LEU A 350 -17.85 28.23 -20.65
N GLU A 351 -16.79 28.81 -21.21
CA GLU A 351 -16.00 29.83 -20.51
C GLU A 351 -16.81 31.06 -20.09
N ARG A 352 -17.81 31.48 -20.90
CA ARG A 352 -18.66 32.62 -20.54
C ARG A 352 -19.47 32.29 -19.28
N VAL A 353 -20.20 31.17 -19.30
CA VAL A 353 -21.00 30.70 -18.17
C VAL A 353 -20.14 30.42 -16.93
N LEU A 354 -18.90 29.95 -17.12
CA LEU A 354 -17.94 29.77 -16.02
C LEU A 354 -17.46 31.11 -15.42
N ARG A 355 -17.18 32.14 -16.22
CA ARG A 355 -16.82 33.48 -15.71
C ARG A 355 -17.95 34.09 -14.87
N ASP A 356 -19.20 33.93 -15.33
CA ASP A 356 -20.38 34.42 -14.62
C ASP A 356 -20.61 33.66 -13.29
N LEU A 357 -20.38 32.35 -13.24
CA LEU A 357 -20.48 31.53 -12.02
C LEU A 357 -19.30 31.70 -11.04
N VAL A 358 -18.10 31.93 -11.53
CA VAL A 358 -16.90 32.16 -10.69
C VAL A 358 -17.04 33.47 -9.94
N THR A 359 -17.44 34.55 -10.61
CA THR A 359 -17.61 35.87 -9.97
C THR A 359 -18.65 35.88 -8.85
N ASP A 360 -19.72 35.07 -8.96
CA ASP A 360 -20.69 34.89 -7.88
C ASP A 360 -20.11 34.11 -6.67
N LYS A 361 -19.29 33.09 -6.92
CA LYS A 361 -18.65 32.30 -5.85
C LYS A 361 -17.46 32.99 -5.19
N ASP A 362 -16.72 33.84 -5.90
CA ASP A 362 -15.65 34.66 -5.32
C ASP A 362 -16.20 35.62 -4.25
N ARG A 363 -17.43 36.13 -4.43
CA ARG A 363 -18.13 36.97 -3.43
C ARG A 363 -18.46 36.19 -2.14
N GLU A 364 -19.07 35.01 -2.28
CA GLU A 364 -19.41 34.13 -1.14
C GLU A 364 -18.16 33.66 -0.38
N LEU A 365 -17.06 33.41 -1.11
CA LEU A 365 -15.76 33.09 -0.54
C LEU A 365 -15.14 34.28 0.23
N ALA A 366 -15.28 35.52 -0.29
CA ALA A 366 -14.78 36.72 0.37
C ALA A 366 -15.48 37.00 1.71
N GLU A 367 -16.81 36.83 1.77
CA GLU A 367 -17.60 36.95 3.02
C GLU A 367 -17.18 35.89 4.04
N THR A 368 -16.98 34.64 3.60
CA THR A 368 -16.49 33.53 4.44
C THR A 368 -15.08 33.81 4.98
N LEU A 369 -14.19 34.35 4.14
CA LEU A 369 -12.82 34.75 4.54
C LEU A 369 -12.82 35.88 5.57
N GLN A 370 -13.78 36.80 5.54
CA GLN A 370 -13.90 37.83 6.57
C GLN A 370 -14.27 37.22 7.93
N GLN A 371 -15.28 36.34 7.98
CA GLN A 371 -15.69 35.67 9.22
C GLN A 371 -14.58 34.83 9.84
N LEU A 372 -13.75 34.18 9.01
CA LEU A 372 -12.58 33.41 9.47
C LEU A 372 -11.50 34.33 10.08
N ARG A 373 -11.22 35.49 9.45
CA ARG A 373 -10.27 36.49 9.98
C ARG A 373 -10.74 37.11 11.29
N GLU A 374 -12.04 37.27 11.50
CA GLU A 374 -12.61 37.75 12.75
C GLU A 374 -12.41 36.71 13.87
N LYS A 375 -12.72 35.43 13.62
CA LYS A 375 -12.44 34.32 14.57
C LYS A 375 -10.95 34.11 14.85
N GLU A 376 -10.08 34.39 13.88
CA GLU A 376 -8.63 34.35 14.07
C GLU A 376 -8.14 35.46 15.03
N ARG A 377 -8.71 36.67 14.92
CA ARG A 377 -8.45 37.77 15.88
C ARG A 377 -8.95 37.44 17.28
N GLU A 378 -10.14 36.83 17.41
CA GLU A 378 -10.65 36.36 18.70
C GLU A 378 -9.72 35.32 19.34
N LYS A 379 -9.28 34.32 18.56
CA LYS A 379 -8.30 33.31 18.97
C LYS A 379 -6.99 33.95 19.44
N GLN A 380 -6.46 34.91 18.70
CA GLN A 380 -5.22 35.61 19.08
C GLN A 380 -5.40 36.39 20.40
N SER A 381 -6.55 37.04 20.58
CA SER A 381 -6.91 37.73 21.83
C SER A 381 -7.03 36.77 23.02
N VAL A 382 -7.49 35.52 22.81
CA VAL A 382 -7.46 34.47 23.85
C VAL A 382 -6.02 34.07 24.19
N ILE A 383 -5.16 33.86 23.18
CA ILE A 383 -3.75 33.49 23.38
C ILE A 383 -3.03 34.56 24.20
N GLU A 384 -3.16 35.84 23.86
CA GLU A 384 -2.55 36.94 24.62
C GLU A 384 -2.99 36.99 26.09
N ARG A 385 -4.27 36.67 26.38
CA ARG A 385 -4.76 36.58 27.77
C ARG A 385 -4.15 35.40 28.52
N LEU A 386 -3.92 34.26 27.85
CA LEU A 386 -3.27 33.10 28.44
C LEU A 386 -1.79 33.36 28.72
N THR A 387 -1.04 33.93 27.76
CA THR A 387 0.40 34.24 27.94
C THR A 387 0.65 35.24 29.07
N ARG A 388 -0.23 36.24 29.26
CA ARG A 388 -0.14 37.14 30.43
C ARG A 388 -0.35 36.39 31.74
N ARG A 389 -1.41 35.56 31.82
CA ARG A 389 -1.72 34.76 33.02
C ARG A 389 -0.66 33.71 33.35
N GLU A 390 0.07 33.22 32.34
CA GLU A 390 1.24 32.37 32.50
C GLU A 390 2.44 33.14 33.07
N ALA A 391 2.68 34.37 32.62
CA ALA A 391 3.70 35.24 33.21
C ALA A 391 3.39 35.57 34.68
N ASP A 392 2.14 35.92 35.00
CA ASP A 392 1.66 36.16 36.37
C ASP A 392 1.91 34.94 37.27
N LEU A 393 1.60 33.72 36.77
CA LEU A 393 1.81 32.47 37.48
C LEU A 393 3.30 32.20 37.74
N ASN A 394 4.15 32.45 36.75
CA ASN A 394 5.60 32.29 36.84
C ASN A 394 6.25 33.34 37.78
N GLU A 395 5.64 34.50 37.99
CA GLU A 395 6.04 35.46 39.03
C GLU A 395 5.57 35.03 40.42
N ALA A 396 4.33 34.58 40.56
CA ALA A 396 3.80 34.04 41.82
C ALA A 396 4.63 32.82 42.31
N GLN A 397 5.05 31.92 41.42
CA GLN A 397 5.94 30.81 41.75
C GLN A 397 7.32 31.26 42.23
N ARG A 398 7.88 32.34 41.67
CA ARG A 398 9.17 32.92 42.13
C ARG A 398 9.04 33.52 43.52
N HIS A 399 7.96 34.22 43.82
CA HIS A 399 7.67 34.71 45.16
C HIS A 399 7.42 33.59 46.18
N LEU A 400 6.76 32.49 45.78
CA LEU A 400 6.57 31.33 46.64
C LEU A 400 7.91 30.71 47.07
N ARG A 401 8.81 30.43 46.11
CA ARG A 401 10.16 29.90 46.41
C ARG A 401 10.96 30.82 47.34
N GLN A 402 10.92 32.13 47.09
CA GLN A 402 11.58 33.11 47.98
C GLN A 402 11.01 33.07 49.41
N LYS A 403 9.72 32.73 49.59
CA LYS A 403 9.11 32.53 50.91
C LYS A 403 9.46 31.19 51.54
N GLU A 404 9.61 30.13 50.75
CA GLU A 404 10.11 28.82 51.21
C GLU A 404 11.56 28.93 51.71
N ASP A 405 12.45 29.63 50.98
CA ASP A 405 13.83 29.91 51.40
C ASP A 405 13.90 30.73 52.70
N GLN A 406 13.04 31.75 52.83
CA GLN A 406 12.92 32.55 54.06
C GLN A 406 12.43 31.70 55.25
N LEU A 407 11.46 30.81 55.02
CA LEU A 407 10.95 29.90 56.05
C LEU A 407 12.03 28.92 56.52
N GLN A 408 12.72 28.23 55.60
CA GLN A 408 13.83 27.32 55.94
C GLN A 408 14.94 28.04 56.71
N THR A 409 15.22 29.29 56.39
CA THR A 409 16.22 30.10 57.11
C THR A 409 15.77 30.36 58.55
N SER A 410 14.52 30.78 58.74
CA SER A 410 13.93 31.01 60.06
C SER A 410 13.82 29.72 60.90
N GLU A 411 13.55 28.57 60.29
CA GLU A 411 13.54 27.26 60.97
C GLU A 411 14.94 26.87 61.47
N ARG A 412 16.00 27.11 60.68
CA ARG A 412 17.39 26.88 61.11
C ARG A 412 17.78 27.78 62.27
N GLU A 413 17.35 29.05 62.26
CA GLU A 413 17.55 29.97 63.39
C GLU A 413 16.78 29.51 64.63
N LYS A 414 15.51 29.10 64.49
CA LYS A 414 14.71 28.53 65.59
C LYS A 414 15.39 27.30 66.20
N GLN A 415 15.90 26.37 65.38
CA GLN A 415 16.66 25.21 65.87
C GLN A 415 17.94 25.63 66.62
N ARG A 416 18.69 26.63 66.12
CA ARG A 416 19.88 27.17 66.78
C ARG A 416 19.56 27.84 68.12
N VAL A 417 18.46 28.59 68.21
CA VAL A 417 17.97 29.19 69.46
C VAL A 417 17.54 28.11 70.46
N GLN A 418 16.84 27.06 70.02
CA GLN A 418 16.46 25.94 70.88
C GLN A 418 17.69 25.21 71.46
N GLN A 419 18.73 24.97 70.65
CA GLN A 419 20.00 24.39 71.12
C GLN A 419 20.74 25.29 72.13
N LEU A 420 20.66 26.61 71.96
CA LEU A 420 21.22 27.58 72.92
C LEU A 420 20.43 27.59 74.23
N LEU A 421 19.10 27.53 74.18
CA LEU A 421 18.23 27.45 75.35
C LEU A 421 18.55 26.20 76.18
N THR A 422 18.57 25.02 75.57
CA THR A 422 18.87 23.76 76.27
C THR A 422 20.30 23.69 76.84
N ARG A 423 21.27 24.38 76.23
CA ARG A 423 22.59 24.57 76.85
C ARG A 423 22.52 25.47 78.08
N LYS A 424 21.75 26.56 78.04
CA LYS A 424 21.60 27.49 79.17
C LYS A 424 20.79 26.89 80.32
N GLU A 425 19.76 26.10 80.03
CA GLU A 425 19.03 25.30 81.02
C GLU A 425 19.99 24.36 81.77
N ALA A 426 20.85 23.63 81.04
CA ALA A 426 21.86 22.75 81.64
C ALA A 426 22.97 23.50 82.41
N GLU A 427 23.33 24.72 82.02
CA GLU A 427 24.24 25.59 82.79
C GLU A 427 23.59 26.07 84.10
N VAL A 428 22.30 26.47 84.06
CA VAL A 428 21.54 26.88 85.25
C VAL A 428 21.41 25.73 86.25
N THR A 429 21.05 24.52 85.80
CA THR A 429 20.96 23.34 86.69
C THR A 429 22.29 23.06 87.42
N ARG A 430 23.43 23.21 86.72
CA ARG A 430 24.76 23.06 87.34
C ARG A 430 25.09 24.15 88.34
N ALA A 431 24.66 25.39 88.08
CA ALA A 431 24.81 26.51 89.02
C ALA A 431 23.97 26.27 90.28
N GLU A 432 22.71 25.84 90.14
CA GLU A 432 21.82 25.49 91.26
C GLU A 432 22.38 24.34 92.11
N GLU A 433 22.90 23.27 91.47
CA GLU A 433 23.60 22.20 92.19
C GLU A 433 24.83 22.71 92.96
N THR A 434 25.61 23.61 92.36
CA THR A 434 26.81 24.19 93.00
C THR A 434 26.41 25.05 94.20
N ILE A 435 25.46 25.96 94.04
CA ILE A 435 24.92 26.81 95.11
C ILE A 435 24.38 25.95 96.26
N ARG A 436 23.66 24.86 95.96
CA ARG A 436 23.12 23.95 96.97
C ARG A 436 24.22 23.22 97.77
N ARG A 437 25.34 22.86 97.13
CA ARG A 437 26.52 22.28 97.81
C ARG A 437 27.24 23.32 98.66
N GLU A 438 27.38 24.55 98.16
CA GLU A 438 28.00 25.66 98.91
C GLU A 438 27.16 26.08 100.12
N GLN A 439 25.83 26.12 100.01
CA GLN A 439 24.91 26.35 101.12
C GLN A 439 25.04 25.27 102.21
N GLN A 440 25.20 24.00 101.84
CA GLN A 440 25.47 22.93 102.81
C GLN A 440 26.84 23.08 103.49
N GLN A 441 27.87 23.52 102.78
CA GLN A 441 29.16 23.84 103.40
C GLN A 441 29.12 25.10 104.28
N LEU A 442 28.32 26.10 103.91
CA LEU A 442 28.14 27.32 104.69
C LEU A 442 27.45 27.02 106.03
N GLY A 443 26.37 26.23 106.06
CA GLY A 443 25.73 25.84 107.32
C GLY A 443 26.68 25.10 108.28
N GLY A 444 27.59 24.27 107.77
CA GLY A 444 28.65 23.65 108.58
C GLY A 444 29.73 24.63 109.05
N LYS A 445 30.07 25.64 108.23
CA LYS A 445 31.04 26.70 108.58
C LYS A 445 30.45 27.73 109.56
N GLU A 446 29.16 28.03 109.49
CA GLU A 446 28.50 28.96 110.43
C GLU A 446 28.54 28.44 111.87
N GLN A 447 28.37 27.13 112.08
CA GLN A 447 28.58 26.49 113.38
C GLN A 447 30.03 26.67 113.88
N GLN A 448 31.03 26.39 113.04
CA GLN A 448 32.44 26.59 113.37
C GLN A 448 32.81 28.07 113.61
N ILE A 449 32.16 29.01 112.92
CA ILE A 449 32.37 30.45 113.07
C ILE A 449 31.73 30.97 114.37
N GLN A 450 30.61 30.40 114.83
CA GLN A 450 30.09 30.69 116.17
C GLN A 450 31.07 30.24 117.27
N GLU A 451 31.62 29.03 117.16
CA GLU A 451 32.65 28.53 118.09
C GLU A 451 33.95 29.36 118.05
N MET A 452 34.40 29.78 116.87
CA MET A 452 35.61 30.60 116.73
C MET A 452 35.44 32.04 117.22
N ARG A 453 34.32 32.71 116.93
CA ARG A 453 34.11 34.11 117.37
C ARG A 453 34.14 34.27 118.89
N GLN A 454 33.72 33.24 119.61
CA GLN A 454 33.80 33.21 121.08
C GLN A 454 35.26 33.20 121.59
N ARG A 455 36.20 32.62 120.83
CA ARG A 455 37.65 32.62 121.12
C ARG A 455 38.39 33.81 120.52
N GLU A 456 37.98 34.29 119.35
CA GLU A 456 38.63 35.39 118.61
C GLU A 456 38.47 36.73 119.34
N THR A 457 37.32 36.96 119.97
CA THR A 457 37.05 38.15 120.80
C THR A 457 38.03 38.29 121.97
N GLU A 458 38.54 37.16 122.51
CA GLU A 458 39.54 37.11 123.58
C GLU A 458 40.96 37.42 123.08
N LEU A 459 41.21 37.30 121.77
CA LEU A 459 42.56 37.35 121.17
C LEU A 459 42.87 38.68 120.46
N VAL A 460 41.88 39.29 119.78
CA VAL A 460 42.10 40.50 118.96
C VAL A 460 42.62 41.68 119.78
N GLN A 461 42.15 41.84 121.03
CA GLN A 461 42.60 42.92 121.92
C GLN A 461 44.12 42.91 122.23
N ALA A 462 44.81 41.79 121.96
CA ALA A 462 46.24 41.64 122.22
C ALA A 462 47.15 42.06 121.04
N LYS A 463 46.65 42.13 119.80
CA LYS A 463 47.50 42.19 118.59
C LYS A 463 47.60 43.55 117.89
N ASP A 464 46.62 44.44 118.03
CA ASP A 464 46.55 45.72 117.29
C ASP A 464 47.63 46.77 117.65
N ARG A 465 48.60 46.44 118.51
CA ARG A 465 49.70 47.33 118.91
C ARG A 465 50.98 47.19 118.08
N GLU A 466 51.08 46.16 117.24
CA GLU A 466 52.39 45.69 116.71
C GLU A 466 52.63 46.04 115.23
N ILE A 467 51.59 46.23 114.43
CA ILE A 467 51.68 46.21 112.95
C ILE A 467 51.92 47.60 112.31
N ALA A 468 51.85 48.68 113.09
CA ALA A 468 51.90 50.06 112.57
C ALA A 468 53.28 50.57 112.07
N LEU A 469 54.32 49.72 111.98
CA LEU A 469 55.72 50.17 111.92
C LEU A 469 56.47 49.91 110.58
N LEU A 470 55.97 49.01 109.70
CA LEU A 470 56.80 48.45 108.61
C LEU A 470 56.16 48.54 107.21
N GLN A 471 56.23 49.73 106.59
CA GLN A 471 56.03 49.93 105.15
C GLN A 471 57.12 50.86 104.56
N GLN A 472 58.22 50.28 104.04
CA GLN A 472 59.33 50.99 103.39
C GLN A 472 60.07 50.01 102.43
N GLN A 473 60.56 50.47 101.25
CA GLN A 473 61.43 49.76 100.24
C GLN A 473 60.72 48.73 99.30
N LEU A 474 61.01 48.48 97.99
CA LEU A 474 61.79 49.15 96.88
C LEU A 474 61.54 48.50 95.44
N GLU A 475 62.11 49.01 94.31
CA GLU A 475 61.80 48.74 92.85
C GLU A 475 62.99 48.15 91.94
N GLU A 476 63.14 48.08 90.57
CA GLU A 476 62.46 48.54 89.29
C GLU A 476 63.03 47.89 87.93
N LYS A 477 62.44 48.17 86.72
CA LYS A 477 62.95 48.14 85.26
C LYS A 477 63.36 46.81 84.50
N SER A 478 63.71 46.73 83.17
CA SER A 478 63.06 47.14 81.85
C SER A 478 63.81 46.76 80.49
N ALA A 479 63.10 46.47 79.36
CA ALA A 479 63.45 46.63 77.87
C ALA A 479 64.48 45.70 77.09
N SER A 480 64.65 45.59 75.72
CA SER A 480 63.78 45.62 74.46
C SER A 480 64.47 45.42 73.04
N TYR A 481 63.79 44.84 71.99
CA TYR A 481 63.86 45.01 70.47
C TYR A 481 64.89 44.33 69.43
N THR A 482 64.38 43.86 68.24
CA THR A 482 64.98 43.66 66.81
C THR A 482 66.00 42.52 66.39
N CYS A 483 66.32 42.09 65.11
CA CYS A 483 65.67 41.90 63.74
C CYS A 483 66.59 41.20 62.61
N GLN A 484 66.10 40.91 61.35
CA GLN A 484 66.76 40.62 59.98
C GLN A 484 67.36 39.19 59.56
N VAL A 485 67.74 38.80 58.29
CA VAL A 485 67.12 38.77 56.87
C VAL A 485 67.96 38.04 55.70
N SER A 486 67.33 37.45 54.64
CA SER A 486 67.76 37.15 53.18
C SER A 486 68.48 35.85 52.60
N GLY A 487 68.08 35.40 51.35
CA GLY A 487 68.87 34.70 50.24
C GLY A 487 69.05 33.14 50.17
N PRO A 488 69.63 32.51 49.09
CA PRO A 488 69.26 32.30 47.65
C PRO A 488 69.16 30.78 47.20
N GLY A 489 69.30 30.36 45.91
CA GLY A 489 69.15 28.93 45.48
C GLY A 489 69.61 28.46 44.05
N LEU A 490 69.48 27.14 43.75
CA LEU A 490 69.83 26.36 42.51
C LEU A 490 69.14 24.94 42.52
N THR A 491 69.15 23.98 41.55
CA THR A 491 69.00 23.84 40.05
C THR A 491 68.82 22.34 39.64
N SER A 492 68.31 22.01 38.41
CA SER A 492 68.46 20.71 37.64
C SER A 492 67.84 19.40 38.23
N ALA A 493 67.72 18.20 37.58
CA ALA A 493 67.53 17.65 36.19
C ALA A 493 67.47 16.06 36.28
N THR A 494 67.23 15.15 35.31
CA THR A 494 66.37 14.96 34.07
C THR A 494 66.75 13.58 33.43
N VAL A 495 66.00 12.67 32.76
CA VAL A 495 64.58 12.18 32.59
C VAL A 495 64.64 10.80 31.83
N ASN A 496 63.67 9.86 31.93
CA ASN A 496 63.48 8.71 31.00
C ASN A 496 61.99 8.17 30.97
N GLN A 497 61.58 7.44 29.92
CA GLN A 497 60.18 7.03 29.58
C GLN A 497 59.86 5.52 29.87
N PRO A 498 58.61 4.96 29.75
CA PRO A 498 57.39 5.47 29.09
C PRO A 498 55.99 5.26 29.77
N THR A 499 55.00 5.98 29.22
CA THR A 499 53.54 5.70 29.08
C THR A 499 52.74 4.94 30.16
N HIS A 500 51.77 5.62 30.80
CA HIS A 500 50.34 5.22 30.72
C HIS A 500 49.34 6.35 31.11
N VAL A 501 48.04 6.06 30.92
CA VAL A 501 46.87 6.95 30.82
C VAL A 501 46.25 7.37 32.18
N LEU A 502 45.64 8.56 32.21
CA LEU A 502 44.73 9.17 33.23
C LEU A 502 45.00 8.93 34.74
N VAL A 503 45.18 10.03 35.48
CA VAL A 503 44.40 10.30 36.71
C VAL A 503 44.09 11.82 36.79
N GLN A 504 42.85 12.21 37.09
CA GLN A 504 42.57 13.55 37.63
C GLN A 504 42.67 13.51 39.16
N LEU A 505 43.54 14.32 39.74
CA LEU A 505 43.58 14.54 41.19
C LEU A 505 43.45 16.03 41.51
N THR A 506 42.24 16.43 41.86
CA THR A 506 42.05 17.32 43.01
C THR A 506 42.44 16.54 44.26
N ASP A 507 43.14 17.17 45.20
CA ASP A 507 43.24 16.67 46.57
C ASP A 507 41.90 16.92 47.33
N SER A 508 41.96 17.21 48.62
CA SER A 508 40.88 17.79 49.44
C SER A 508 40.38 19.18 48.97
N SER A 509 40.61 19.57 47.71
CA SER A 509 40.72 20.96 47.29
C SER A 509 39.49 21.55 46.62
N GLY A 510 38.93 22.55 47.30
CA GLY A 510 38.04 23.54 46.70
C GLY A 510 38.76 24.57 45.81
N ARG A 511 39.59 24.16 44.84
CA ARG A 511 39.89 24.91 43.58
C ARG A 511 40.84 24.19 42.60
N PRO A 512 40.63 24.35 41.27
CA PRO A 512 41.54 23.86 40.22
C PRO A 512 42.69 24.85 39.92
N TYR A 513 43.74 24.34 39.25
CA TYR A 513 44.79 25.15 38.62
C TYR A 513 44.40 25.55 37.18
N SER A 514 44.89 26.72 36.71
CA SER A 514 44.66 27.21 35.35
C SER A 514 45.67 28.28 34.92
N LEU A 515 45.90 28.40 33.60
CA LEU A 515 46.63 29.47 32.89
C LEU A 515 48.18 29.46 33.00
N PRO A 516 48.93 30.09 32.06
CA PRO A 516 48.62 30.31 30.62
C PRO A 516 49.82 30.03 29.67
N MET A 517 49.57 29.99 28.35
CA MET A 517 50.21 30.93 27.41
C MET A 517 49.56 30.90 26.01
N ASN A 518 49.53 32.06 25.35
CA ASN A 518 49.07 32.24 23.97
C ASN A 518 50.28 32.43 23.04
N VAL A 519 50.23 31.88 21.82
CA VAL A 519 50.92 32.43 20.65
C VAL A 519 49.99 32.30 19.44
N THR A 520 49.94 33.33 18.59
CA THR A 520 48.97 33.45 17.49
C THR A 520 49.68 33.75 16.18
N ALA A 521 49.21 33.19 15.06
CA ALA A 521 49.56 33.64 13.71
C ALA A 521 48.41 33.33 12.71
N GLN A 522 48.20 34.24 11.75
CA GLN A 522 47.27 34.11 10.61
C GLN A 522 48.11 33.99 9.30
N LEU A 523 47.60 33.80 8.07
CA LEU A 523 46.55 34.52 7.33
C LEU A 523 46.15 33.76 6.03
N GLU A 524 45.18 34.31 5.27
CA GLU A 524 44.60 33.77 4.02
C GLU A 524 45.47 34.11 2.76
N LEU A 525 45.22 33.71 1.50
CA LEU A 525 44.09 34.11 0.62
C LEU A 525 43.97 33.30 -0.72
N ILE A 526 42.72 33.01 -1.10
CA ILE A 526 42.02 33.14 -2.41
C ILE A 526 42.80 33.10 -3.76
N SER A 527 42.29 32.32 -4.74
CA SER A 527 42.20 32.74 -6.17
C SER A 527 41.10 31.99 -6.96
N LYS A 528 40.77 32.46 -8.19
CA LYS A 528 39.70 31.99 -9.10
C LYS A 528 40.25 31.68 -10.50
N ALA A 529 39.64 30.73 -11.25
CA ALA A 529 39.48 30.83 -12.71
C ALA A 529 38.52 29.78 -13.31
N THR A 530 37.78 30.18 -14.35
CA THR A 530 37.19 29.33 -15.42
C THR A 530 37.58 29.97 -16.76
N PRO A 531 37.73 29.22 -17.86
CA PRO A 531 36.75 29.37 -18.97
C PRO A 531 36.59 28.14 -19.91
N THR A 532 35.54 28.17 -20.77
CA THR A 532 35.44 27.66 -22.19
C THR A 532 35.98 26.26 -22.58
N ASN A 533 35.36 25.46 -23.45
CA ASN A 533 34.37 25.75 -24.51
C ASN A 533 33.53 24.50 -24.92
N GLN A 534 32.58 24.69 -25.86
CA GLN A 534 31.80 23.68 -26.61
C GLN A 534 32.63 22.84 -27.61
N PRO A 535 32.05 21.83 -28.34
CA PRO A 535 30.93 20.92 -28.03
C PRO A 535 31.24 19.42 -28.36
N GLU A 536 30.50 18.46 -27.80
CA GLU A 536 30.33 17.13 -28.44
C GLU A 536 29.14 16.32 -27.88
N ALA A 537 28.34 15.70 -28.76
CA ALA A 537 27.22 14.84 -28.37
C ALA A 537 27.69 13.40 -28.16
N THR A 538 28.14 13.09 -26.94
CA THR A 538 28.64 11.76 -26.55
C THR A 538 27.76 11.11 -25.47
N PRO A 539 27.58 9.77 -25.47
CA PRO A 539 26.78 9.08 -24.46
C PRO A 539 27.47 9.11 -23.09
N THR A 540 27.02 10.00 -22.20
CA THR A 540 27.68 10.26 -20.90
C THR A 540 27.40 9.19 -19.85
N ASN A 541 28.09 8.06 -19.98
CA ASN A 541 28.03 6.91 -19.08
C ASN A 541 28.63 7.22 -17.68
N ARG A 542 27.91 7.98 -16.84
CA ARG A 542 28.35 8.40 -15.48
C ARG A 542 28.19 7.27 -14.45
N TRP A 543 29.14 6.35 -14.43
CA TRP A 543 29.25 5.34 -13.37
C TRP A 543 30.12 5.84 -12.20
N PRO A 544 29.68 5.69 -10.93
CA PRO A 544 30.57 5.82 -9.79
C PRO A 544 31.72 4.82 -9.89
N ARG A 545 32.95 5.20 -9.49
CA ARG A 545 34.13 4.32 -9.54
C ARG A 545 33.95 3.09 -8.61
N SER A 546 33.48 1.99 -9.18
CA SER A 546 33.29 0.68 -8.55
C SER A 546 34.00 -0.40 -9.38
N LYS A 547 34.32 -1.55 -8.77
CA LYS A 547 35.23 -2.56 -9.35
C LYS A 547 34.59 -3.56 -10.33
N ASN A 548 33.49 -3.19 -10.99
CA ASN A 548 32.83 -4.02 -12.01
C ASN A 548 32.92 -3.36 -13.39
N PRO A 549 32.90 -4.14 -14.50
CA PRO A 549 32.77 -3.57 -15.85
C PRO A 549 31.44 -2.80 -15.98
N PRO A 550 31.37 -1.76 -16.82
CA PRO A 550 30.12 -1.07 -17.10
C PRO A 550 29.13 -2.00 -17.82
N PRO A 551 27.81 -1.85 -17.60
CA PRO A 551 26.82 -2.62 -18.35
C PRO A 551 26.92 -2.30 -19.84
N GLN A 552 26.80 -3.32 -20.67
CA GLN A 552 26.62 -3.11 -22.10
C GLN A 552 25.20 -2.62 -22.34
N VAL A 553 25.09 -1.39 -22.85
CA VAL A 553 23.86 -0.81 -23.40
C VAL A 553 24.08 -0.65 -24.89
N SER A 554 23.27 -1.33 -25.70
CA SER A 554 23.23 -1.15 -27.16
C SER A 554 21.89 -0.56 -27.56
N VAL A 555 21.92 0.44 -28.44
CA VAL A 555 20.71 1.02 -29.04
C VAL A 555 20.75 0.74 -30.53
N ALA A 556 19.88 -0.15 -31.00
CA ALA A 556 19.76 -0.51 -32.40
C ALA A 556 18.50 0.13 -32.99
N MET A 557 18.62 0.85 -34.12
CA MET A 557 17.45 1.37 -34.83
C MET A 557 16.83 0.26 -35.68
N THR A 558 15.69 -0.28 -35.25
CA THR A 558 15.00 -1.39 -35.93
C THR A 558 14.08 -0.91 -37.05
N SER A 559 13.62 0.33 -36.99
CA SER A 559 12.99 1.03 -38.12
C SER A 559 13.13 2.56 -37.97
N LEU A 560 12.72 3.34 -38.98
CA LEU A 560 12.71 4.81 -38.96
C LEU A 560 11.92 5.46 -37.80
N SER A 561 11.25 4.67 -36.96
CA SER A 561 10.49 5.13 -35.79
C SER A 561 10.68 4.25 -34.54
N GLN A 562 11.58 3.27 -34.57
CA GLN A 562 11.75 2.29 -33.49
C GLN A 562 13.23 2.07 -33.16
N TYR A 563 13.52 2.09 -31.85
CA TYR A 563 14.82 1.82 -31.28
C TYR A 563 14.70 0.68 -30.27
N GLU A 564 15.46 -0.38 -30.47
CA GLU A 564 15.65 -1.45 -29.51
C GLU A 564 16.79 -1.08 -28.56
N VAL A 565 16.50 -0.97 -27.26
CA VAL A 565 17.50 -0.69 -26.22
C VAL A 565 17.79 -1.98 -25.47
N SER A 566 18.86 -2.67 -25.86
CA SER A 566 19.34 -3.87 -25.18
C SER A 566 20.22 -3.48 -24.00
N TYR A 567 19.93 -4.02 -22.81
CA TYR A 567 20.66 -3.76 -21.57
C TYR A 567 21.13 -5.07 -20.93
N THR A 568 22.44 -5.22 -20.77
CA THR A 568 23.04 -6.33 -20.01
C THR A 568 23.34 -5.86 -18.58
N PRO A 569 22.55 -6.24 -17.57
CA PRO A 569 22.77 -5.83 -16.19
C PRO A 569 24.04 -6.46 -15.58
N VAL A 570 24.66 -5.75 -14.63
CA VAL A 570 25.90 -6.17 -13.93
C VAL A 570 25.66 -6.52 -12.46
N SER A 571 24.41 -6.53 -12.02
CA SER A 571 23.98 -6.90 -10.66
C SER A 571 22.53 -7.39 -10.67
N ARG A 572 22.09 -7.94 -9.53
CA ARG A 572 20.70 -8.36 -9.27
C ARG A 572 19.84 -7.24 -8.68
N GLY A 573 18.53 -7.46 -8.66
CA GLY A 573 17.55 -6.67 -7.91
C GLY A 573 16.68 -5.81 -8.82
N GLN A 574 15.97 -4.82 -8.25
CA GLN A 574 15.25 -3.83 -9.05
C GLN A 574 16.20 -2.76 -9.62
N HIS A 575 16.34 -2.74 -10.94
CA HIS A 575 17.06 -1.72 -11.69
C HIS A 575 16.11 -0.65 -12.22
N LYS A 576 16.49 0.63 -12.14
CA LYS A 576 15.78 1.74 -12.78
C LYS A 576 16.50 2.13 -14.07
N LEU A 577 15.91 1.73 -15.21
CA LEU A 577 16.42 2.10 -16.53
C LEU A 577 15.85 3.46 -16.92
N HIS A 578 16.68 4.50 -16.77
CA HIS A 578 16.39 5.84 -17.27
C HIS A 578 16.67 5.90 -18.77
N VAL A 579 15.68 6.36 -19.55
CA VAL A 579 15.82 6.50 -21.01
C VAL A 579 15.45 7.94 -21.39
N GLN A 580 16.37 8.61 -22.09
CA GLN A 580 16.28 10.04 -22.37
C GLN A 580 16.50 10.32 -23.86
N VAL A 581 15.80 11.33 -24.38
CA VAL A 581 15.94 11.87 -25.74
C VAL A 581 16.02 13.39 -25.61
N ASN A 582 17.11 13.99 -26.14
CA ASN A 582 17.39 15.44 -26.04
C ASN A 582 17.29 15.96 -24.59
N ASP A 583 17.99 15.30 -23.66
CA ASP A 583 18.05 15.60 -22.23
C ASP A 583 16.68 15.62 -21.50
N ARG A 584 15.68 14.94 -22.06
CA ARG A 584 14.35 14.73 -21.44
C ARG A 584 14.03 13.24 -21.33
N GLU A 585 13.48 12.81 -20.20
CA GLU A 585 13.03 11.43 -20.03
C GLU A 585 11.84 11.11 -20.94
N ILE A 586 11.79 9.89 -21.48
CA ILE A 586 10.63 9.42 -22.24
C ILE A 586 9.54 8.90 -21.30
N ASN A 587 8.28 8.94 -21.74
CA ASN A 587 7.16 8.44 -20.93
C ASN A 587 7.38 6.97 -20.52
N GLY A 588 7.21 6.67 -19.24
CA GLY A 588 7.49 5.36 -18.64
C GLY A 588 8.90 5.22 -18.04
N SER A 589 9.84 6.12 -18.36
CA SER A 589 11.11 6.25 -17.66
C SER A 589 10.89 6.82 -16.24
N PRO A 590 11.64 6.36 -15.22
CA PRO A 590 12.51 5.19 -15.25
C PRO A 590 11.73 3.87 -15.21
N PHE A 591 12.00 2.99 -16.18
CA PHE A 591 11.42 1.66 -16.22
C PHE A 591 12.04 0.80 -15.11
N THR A 592 11.21 0.12 -14.30
CA THR A 592 11.71 -0.80 -13.27
C THR A 592 11.86 -2.20 -13.86
N VAL A 593 13.09 -2.70 -13.88
CA VAL A 593 13.47 -4.03 -14.39
C VAL A 593 14.00 -4.86 -13.23
N THR A 594 13.27 -5.88 -12.78
CA THR A 594 13.77 -6.82 -11.78
C THR A 594 14.71 -7.82 -12.44
N VAL A 595 16.00 -7.70 -12.14
CA VAL A 595 17.06 -8.58 -12.62
C VAL A 595 17.26 -9.70 -11.60
N TYR A 596 16.72 -10.87 -11.93
CA TYR A 596 17.01 -12.12 -11.23
C TYR A 596 18.40 -12.63 -11.66
N LEU A 597 19.13 -13.29 -10.76
CA LEU A 597 20.35 -14.01 -11.13
C LEU A 597 20.02 -15.15 -12.11
N ASP A 598 20.93 -15.45 -13.04
CA ASP A 598 20.99 -16.79 -13.63
C ASP A 598 21.08 -17.80 -12.48
N PRO A 599 20.24 -18.85 -12.40
CA PRO A 599 20.30 -19.83 -11.33
C PRO A 599 21.70 -20.42 -11.11
N ARG A 600 22.52 -20.51 -12.17
CA ARG A 600 23.92 -20.99 -12.14
C ARG A 600 24.89 -20.05 -11.41
N GLN A 601 24.41 -18.86 -11.02
CA GLN A 601 25.15 -17.84 -10.28
C GLN A 601 24.59 -17.64 -8.86
N LEU A 602 23.62 -18.46 -8.41
CA LEU A 602 23.18 -18.48 -7.02
C LEU A 602 24.30 -19.07 -6.14
N GLY A 603 24.88 -18.21 -5.31
CA GLY A 603 25.98 -18.53 -4.41
C GLY A 603 25.54 -18.57 -2.95
N TYR A 604 26.31 -17.90 -2.08
CA TYR A 604 25.99 -17.75 -0.66
C TYR A 604 24.79 -16.82 -0.42
N PRO A 605 24.00 -17.05 0.65
CA PRO A 605 22.89 -16.16 1.01
C PRO A 605 23.39 -14.77 1.41
N VAL A 606 22.56 -13.76 1.17
CA VAL A 606 22.80 -12.35 1.53
C VAL A 606 22.30 -11.99 2.93
N ARG A 607 21.35 -12.76 3.46
CA ARG A 607 20.68 -12.53 4.74
C ARG A 607 20.05 -13.83 5.22
N THR A 608 20.08 -14.04 6.53
CA THR A 608 19.46 -15.20 7.16
C THR A 608 18.64 -14.76 8.37
N VAL A 609 17.40 -15.22 8.43
CA VAL A 609 16.41 -14.88 9.46
C VAL A 609 16.30 -16.04 10.42
N THR A 610 16.74 -15.85 11.65
CA THR A 610 16.82 -16.89 12.70
C THR A 610 15.76 -16.68 13.79
N GLY A 611 15.65 -17.61 14.74
CA GLY A 611 14.69 -17.52 15.84
C GLY A 611 13.25 -17.93 15.48
N LEU A 612 13.10 -18.65 14.37
CA LEU A 612 11.85 -19.29 13.95
C LEU A 612 11.73 -20.67 14.63
N SER A 613 10.52 -21.21 14.74
CA SER A 613 10.27 -22.56 15.27
C SER A 613 9.86 -23.51 14.14
N THR A 614 10.86 -24.11 13.48
CA THR A 614 10.74 -24.91 12.24
C THR A 614 9.85 -24.23 11.17
N PRO A 615 10.36 -23.19 10.48
CA PRO A 615 9.57 -22.42 9.52
C PRO A 615 9.26 -23.27 8.29
N TYR A 616 7.98 -23.54 7.97
CA TYR A 616 7.61 -24.49 6.90
C TYR A 616 7.31 -23.80 5.57
N GLY A 617 6.53 -22.71 5.61
CA GLY A 617 6.04 -21.98 4.44
C GLY A 617 6.26 -20.48 4.55
N ILE A 618 6.38 -19.80 3.41
CA ILE A 618 6.57 -18.34 3.29
C ILE A 618 5.57 -17.76 2.30
N ALA A 619 4.86 -16.71 2.71
CA ALA A 619 4.05 -15.84 1.85
C ALA A 619 4.50 -14.38 2.00
N PHE A 620 4.08 -13.53 1.06
CA PHE A 620 4.25 -12.08 1.14
C PHE A 620 2.91 -11.38 0.94
N ASN A 621 2.61 -10.37 1.76
CA ASN A 621 1.46 -9.51 1.53
C ASN A 621 1.78 -8.39 0.51
N SER A 622 0.78 -7.61 0.12
CA SER A 622 0.95 -6.49 -0.82
C SER A 622 2.02 -5.48 -0.34
N HIS A 623 2.14 -5.29 0.98
CA HIS A 623 3.11 -4.44 1.66
C HIS A 623 4.56 -5.01 1.69
N GLN A 624 4.81 -6.18 1.08
CA GLN A 624 6.10 -6.91 1.05
C GLN A 624 6.61 -7.39 2.42
N GLU A 625 5.71 -7.50 3.39
CA GLU A 625 5.96 -8.12 4.68
C GLU A 625 5.98 -9.64 4.50
N MET A 626 6.98 -10.29 5.08
CA MET A 626 7.19 -11.73 4.98
C MET A 626 6.40 -12.45 6.08
N ILE A 627 5.50 -13.34 5.70
CA ILE A 627 4.68 -14.11 6.63
C ILE A 627 5.15 -15.57 6.59
N VAL A 628 5.58 -16.11 7.74
CA VAL A 628 6.19 -17.43 7.85
C VAL A 628 5.38 -18.31 8.79
N SER A 629 4.95 -19.48 8.32
CA SER A 629 4.32 -20.50 9.17
C SER A 629 5.37 -21.25 10.00
N GLU A 630 5.19 -21.32 11.32
CA GLU A 630 6.13 -21.97 12.24
C GLU A 630 5.51 -23.29 12.73
N CYS A 631 5.91 -24.41 12.13
CA CYS A 631 5.25 -25.70 12.31
C CYS A 631 5.26 -26.17 13.77
N ALA A 632 6.44 -26.32 14.38
CA ALA A 632 6.60 -26.57 15.82
C ALA A 632 6.27 -25.34 16.69
N GLY A 633 6.22 -24.15 16.09
CA GLY A 633 5.81 -22.91 16.77
C GLY A 633 4.30 -22.77 16.98
N HIS A 634 3.48 -23.59 16.31
CA HIS A 634 2.01 -23.58 16.37
C HIS A 634 1.36 -22.22 16.05
N ARG A 635 2.00 -21.45 15.15
CA ARG A 635 1.65 -20.05 14.84
C ARG A 635 2.21 -19.65 13.47
N SER A 636 1.88 -18.44 13.04
CA SER A 636 2.60 -17.73 11.97
C SER A 636 3.27 -16.47 12.52
N SER A 637 4.44 -16.12 12.00
CA SER A 637 5.17 -14.88 12.28
C SER A 637 5.10 -13.92 11.10
N ILE A 638 4.94 -12.62 11.37
CA ILE A 638 4.99 -11.54 10.38
C ILE A 638 6.28 -10.75 10.57
N PHE A 639 6.99 -10.47 9.47
CA PHE A 639 8.24 -9.70 9.45
C PHE A 639 8.14 -8.55 8.44
N ASP A 640 8.73 -7.40 8.75
CA ASP A 640 8.74 -6.23 7.88
C ASP A 640 9.62 -6.40 6.62
N ILE A 641 9.68 -5.35 5.80
CA ILE A 641 10.55 -5.26 4.62
C ILE A 641 12.06 -5.33 4.96
N ARG A 642 12.45 -5.17 6.23
CA ARG A 642 13.83 -5.34 6.73
C ARG A 642 14.07 -6.73 7.33
N ARG A 643 13.06 -7.60 7.30
CA ARG A 643 13.02 -8.93 7.93
C ARG A 643 13.17 -8.90 9.46
N GLN A 644 12.69 -7.83 10.10
CA GLN A 644 12.50 -7.74 11.54
C GLN A 644 11.09 -8.21 11.90
N LYS A 645 10.95 -9.02 12.95
CA LYS A 645 9.66 -9.60 13.36
C LYS A 645 8.77 -8.52 13.99
N ILE A 646 7.60 -8.30 13.40
CA ILE A 646 6.62 -7.28 13.83
C ILE A 646 5.36 -7.87 14.49
N GLY A 647 5.07 -9.15 14.28
CA GLY A 647 3.89 -9.78 14.89
C GLY A 647 3.88 -11.31 14.82
N THR A 648 2.88 -11.90 15.48
CA THR A 648 2.54 -13.33 15.42
C THR A 648 1.03 -13.53 15.57
N PHE A 649 0.47 -14.54 14.91
CA PHE A 649 -0.92 -14.96 15.09
C PHE A 649 -1.06 -16.49 15.06
N GLY A 650 -2.16 -17.00 15.60
CA GLY A 650 -2.34 -18.42 15.91
C GLY A 650 -1.66 -18.85 17.21
N SER A 651 -2.17 -19.93 17.81
CA SER A 651 -1.59 -20.58 19.00
C SER A 651 -1.92 -22.08 19.01
N HIS A 652 -1.23 -22.89 19.82
CA HIS A 652 -1.49 -24.33 19.92
C HIS A 652 -2.88 -24.61 20.52
N GLY A 653 -3.70 -25.36 19.77
CA GLY A 653 -4.97 -25.90 20.25
C GLY A 653 -5.88 -26.34 19.11
N ASP A 654 -7.12 -26.68 19.43
CA ASP A 654 -8.10 -27.23 18.47
C ASP A 654 -9.17 -26.22 18.02
N SER A 655 -9.24 -25.05 18.68
CA SER A 655 -10.23 -24.00 18.38
C SER A 655 -10.09 -23.47 16.93
N PRO A 656 -11.13 -22.84 16.35
CA PRO A 656 -11.12 -22.40 14.95
C PRO A 656 -9.99 -21.41 14.59
N ASP A 657 -9.53 -20.62 15.56
CA ASP A 657 -8.46 -19.63 15.51
C ASP A 657 -7.06 -20.23 15.80
N GLN A 658 -7.03 -21.39 16.45
CA GLN A 658 -5.80 -22.07 16.86
C GLN A 658 -5.23 -22.97 15.75
N MET A 659 -3.92 -23.23 15.80
CA MET A 659 -3.19 -23.97 14.77
C MET A 659 -2.42 -25.15 15.40
N LYS A 660 -2.43 -26.29 14.72
CA LYS A 660 -1.50 -27.41 14.94
C LYS A 660 -0.67 -27.64 13.70
N TYR A 661 0.65 -27.57 13.82
CA TYR A 661 1.60 -27.80 12.73
C TYR A 661 1.21 -27.05 11.44
N PRO A 662 1.17 -25.70 11.46
CA PRO A 662 0.87 -24.92 10.26
C PRO A 662 1.96 -25.14 9.18
N LYS A 663 1.52 -25.36 7.93
CA LYS A 663 2.39 -25.77 6.82
C LYS A 663 2.36 -24.76 5.67
N GLY A 664 1.51 -25.00 4.67
CA GLY A 664 1.35 -24.10 3.54
C GLY A 664 0.72 -22.78 3.98
N ILE A 665 1.20 -21.70 3.39
CA ILE A 665 0.73 -20.34 3.67
C ILE A 665 0.71 -19.55 2.37
N ALA A 666 -0.36 -18.77 2.16
CA ALA A 666 -0.54 -17.92 1.00
C ALA A 666 -1.37 -16.67 1.37
N THR A 667 -1.38 -15.70 0.47
CA THR A 667 -2.06 -14.40 0.61
C THR A 667 -2.97 -14.15 -0.59
N ASP A 668 -4.08 -13.43 -0.40
CA ASP A 668 -4.85 -12.83 -1.51
C ASP A 668 -4.54 -11.34 -1.71
N ASP A 669 -5.01 -10.78 -2.83
CA ASP A 669 -4.83 -9.36 -3.21
C ASP A 669 -5.49 -8.35 -2.24
N THR A 670 -6.16 -8.84 -1.19
CA THR A 670 -6.72 -8.04 -0.08
C THR A 670 -6.00 -8.30 1.26
N ASP A 671 -4.80 -8.89 1.20
CA ASP A 671 -3.93 -9.26 2.32
C ASP A 671 -4.53 -10.28 3.31
N ASN A 672 -5.60 -11.01 2.94
CA ASN A 672 -6.05 -12.14 3.78
C ASN A 672 -5.03 -13.29 3.70
N ILE A 673 -4.77 -13.93 4.83
CA ILE A 673 -3.76 -14.98 4.96
C ILE A 673 -4.44 -16.34 5.07
N TYR A 674 -4.09 -17.26 4.17
CA TYR A 674 -4.61 -18.63 4.12
C TYR A 674 -3.54 -19.57 4.66
N VAL A 675 -3.87 -20.37 5.67
CA VAL A 675 -2.93 -21.29 6.34
C VAL A 675 -3.54 -22.69 6.38
N SER A 676 -2.79 -23.70 5.94
CA SER A 676 -3.10 -25.11 6.18
C SER A 676 -2.50 -25.57 7.51
N SER A 677 -3.26 -26.33 8.29
CA SER A 677 -2.87 -26.72 9.65
C SER A 677 -3.49 -28.06 10.06
N LEU A 678 -2.66 -29.12 10.08
CA LEU A 678 -2.95 -30.51 10.49
C LEU A 678 -4.10 -31.23 9.75
N ASN A 679 -5.33 -30.70 9.82
CA ASN A 679 -6.53 -31.19 9.12
C ASN A 679 -7.49 -30.03 8.74
N LYS A 680 -7.01 -28.78 8.80
CA LYS A 680 -7.81 -27.56 8.64
C LYS A 680 -7.21 -26.65 7.56
N LEU A 681 -8.07 -25.83 6.95
CA LEU A 681 -7.70 -24.65 6.17
C LEU A 681 -8.34 -23.44 6.86
N GLN A 682 -7.53 -22.44 7.20
CA GLN A 682 -7.93 -21.27 7.96
C GLN A 682 -7.57 -19.99 7.19
N LYS A 683 -8.56 -19.11 7.01
CA LYS A 683 -8.40 -17.76 6.44
C LYS A 683 -8.42 -16.73 7.56
N PHE A 684 -7.43 -15.86 7.58
CA PHE A 684 -7.25 -14.76 8.52
C PHE A 684 -7.19 -13.42 7.77
N THR A 685 -7.39 -12.31 8.47
CA THR A 685 -7.04 -10.96 8.00
C THR A 685 -5.51 -10.82 7.88
N GLY A 686 -5.03 -9.75 7.24
CA GLY A 686 -3.60 -9.39 7.26
C GLY A 686 -3.06 -9.07 8.66
N SER A 687 -3.92 -8.73 9.62
CA SER A 687 -3.59 -8.57 11.05
C SER A 687 -3.56 -9.90 11.83
N GLY A 688 -3.97 -11.02 11.23
CA GLY A 688 -3.99 -12.34 11.87
C GLY A 688 -5.27 -12.70 12.63
N GLU A 689 -6.36 -11.95 12.44
CA GLU A 689 -7.68 -12.25 13.03
C GLU A 689 -8.42 -13.29 12.17
N LEU A 690 -9.07 -14.29 12.79
CA LEU A 690 -9.72 -15.37 12.03
C LEU A 690 -10.97 -14.87 11.29
N ILE A 691 -11.03 -15.09 9.97
CA ILE A 691 -12.21 -14.85 9.13
C ILE A 691 -13.05 -16.11 8.99
N LYS A 692 -12.43 -17.25 8.60
CA LYS A 692 -13.14 -18.52 8.40
C LYS A 692 -12.20 -19.71 8.61
N CYS A 693 -12.72 -20.79 9.20
CA CYS A 693 -12.05 -22.08 9.31
C CYS A 693 -12.91 -23.15 8.64
N ILE A 694 -12.29 -24.02 7.84
CA ILE A 694 -12.88 -25.26 7.33
C ILE A 694 -11.94 -26.44 7.60
N GLY A 695 -12.42 -27.65 7.33
CA GLY A 695 -11.62 -28.87 7.48
C GLY A 695 -11.86 -29.64 8.78
N ARG A 696 -11.75 -30.96 8.65
CA ARG A 696 -11.58 -31.96 9.71
C ARG A 696 -10.86 -33.16 9.09
N ARG A 697 -10.36 -34.07 9.92
CA ARG A 697 -9.70 -35.28 9.42
C ARG A 697 -10.68 -36.13 8.60
N GLY A 698 -10.32 -36.47 7.37
CA GLY A 698 -11.14 -37.31 6.49
C GLY A 698 -10.76 -37.19 5.01
N SER A 699 -11.58 -37.78 4.15
CA SER A 699 -11.30 -37.90 2.70
C SER A 699 -12.45 -37.40 1.81
N LYS A 700 -13.53 -36.85 2.38
CA LYS A 700 -14.61 -36.22 1.61
C LYS A 700 -14.22 -34.80 1.17
N GLU A 701 -15.10 -34.18 0.41
CA GLU A 701 -15.00 -32.78 0.00
C GLU A 701 -14.96 -31.86 1.24
N GLY A 702 -13.94 -31.01 1.35
CA GLY A 702 -13.73 -30.15 2.52
C GLY A 702 -13.28 -30.89 3.80
N GLU A 703 -12.94 -32.17 3.72
CA GLU A 703 -12.16 -32.90 4.73
C GLU A 703 -10.72 -33.07 4.21
N PHE A 704 -9.73 -33.10 5.10
CA PHE A 704 -8.31 -33.20 4.74
C PHE A 704 -7.59 -34.27 5.57
N ASP A 705 -6.41 -34.72 5.12
CA ASP A 705 -5.45 -35.46 5.97
C ASP A 705 -4.02 -34.98 5.68
N ASP A 706 -3.44 -34.22 6.62
CA ASP A 706 -2.20 -33.44 6.47
C ASP A 706 -2.17 -32.49 5.24
N PRO A 707 -3.05 -31.48 5.15
CA PRO A 707 -2.99 -30.52 4.06
C PRO A 707 -1.69 -29.70 4.12
N ARG A 708 -0.96 -29.65 3.00
CA ARG A 708 0.38 -29.04 2.89
C ARG A 708 0.34 -27.73 2.11
N GLY A 709 0.91 -27.67 0.91
CA GLY A 709 0.98 -26.47 0.09
C GLY A 709 -0.40 -25.82 -0.11
N VAL A 710 -0.42 -24.49 0.01
CA VAL A 710 -1.56 -23.63 -0.27
C VAL A 710 -1.10 -22.59 -1.27
N THR A 711 -1.86 -22.42 -2.36
CA THR A 711 -1.58 -21.44 -3.41
C THR A 711 -2.88 -20.84 -3.90
N LEU A 712 -2.88 -19.54 -4.19
CA LEU A 712 -3.99 -18.87 -4.83
C LEU A 712 -3.72 -18.67 -6.32
N TYR A 713 -4.74 -18.92 -7.15
CA TYR A 713 -4.71 -18.68 -8.59
C TYR A 713 -6.15 -18.52 -9.11
N ASP A 714 -6.39 -17.56 -10.01
CA ASP A 714 -7.73 -17.22 -10.57
C ASP A 714 -8.87 -17.23 -9.52
N ASN A 715 -8.67 -16.45 -8.45
CA ASN A 715 -9.61 -16.31 -7.32
C ASN A 715 -10.02 -17.65 -6.65
N GLN A 716 -9.17 -18.67 -6.74
CA GLN A 716 -9.37 -19.98 -6.13
C GLN A 716 -8.18 -20.35 -5.25
N VAL A 717 -8.47 -21.04 -4.14
CA VAL A 717 -7.48 -21.55 -3.20
C VAL A 717 -7.25 -23.03 -3.51
N TYR A 718 -6.04 -23.36 -3.97
CA TYR A 718 -5.59 -24.73 -4.23
C TYR A 718 -4.84 -25.24 -3.00
N VAL A 719 -5.23 -26.42 -2.50
CA VAL A 719 -4.66 -27.05 -1.30
C VAL A 719 -4.21 -28.46 -1.64
N CYS A 720 -2.92 -28.74 -1.47
CA CYS A 720 -2.36 -30.09 -1.57
C CYS A 720 -2.81 -30.91 -0.36
N ASP A 721 -3.72 -31.86 -0.58
CA ASP A 721 -4.33 -32.71 0.44
C ASP A 721 -3.55 -34.04 0.49
N HIS A 722 -2.37 -33.96 1.11
CA HIS A 722 -1.23 -34.86 0.90
C HIS A 722 -1.56 -36.34 1.08
N TYR A 723 -2.10 -36.76 2.23
CA TYR A 723 -2.42 -38.18 2.47
C TYR A 723 -3.76 -38.61 1.85
N ASN A 724 -4.52 -37.70 1.24
CA ASN A 724 -5.62 -38.03 0.33
C ASN A 724 -5.18 -38.11 -1.14
N HIS A 725 -3.90 -37.84 -1.45
CA HIS A 725 -3.29 -37.97 -2.78
C HIS A 725 -4.03 -37.17 -3.87
N ARG A 726 -4.48 -35.95 -3.53
CA ARG A 726 -5.24 -35.05 -4.40
C ARG A 726 -4.94 -33.57 -4.12
N ILE A 727 -5.38 -32.69 -5.00
CA ILE A 727 -5.48 -31.25 -4.73
C ILE A 727 -6.96 -30.91 -4.57
N GLN A 728 -7.35 -30.24 -3.49
CA GLN A 728 -8.70 -29.67 -3.35
C GLN A 728 -8.68 -28.18 -3.72
N VAL A 729 -9.73 -27.73 -4.41
CA VAL A 729 -9.86 -26.35 -4.90
C VAL A 729 -11.11 -25.72 -4.30
N PHE A 730 -10.95 -24.53 -3.73
CA PHE A 730 -12.00 -23.74 -3.08
C PHE A 730 -12.08 -22.35 -3.71
N ASP A 731 -13.18 -21.62 -3.49
CA ASP A 731 -13.23 -20.18 -3.74
C ASP A 731 -12.57 -19.37 -2.59
N LEU A 732 -12.43 -18.05 -2.74
CA LEU A 732 -11.87 -17.16 -1.69
C LEU A 732 -12.73 -17.12 -0.41
N ASP A 733 -13.99 -17.56 -0.48
CA ASP A 733 -14.89 -17.73 0.66
C ASP A 733 -14.75 -19.11 1.32
N LEU A 734 -13.82 -19.97 0.87
CA LEU A 734 -13.61 -21.35 1.34
C LEU A 734 -14.82 -22.29 1.15
N ASN A 735 -15.54 -22.15 0.04
CA ASN A 735 -16.52 -23.14 -0.41
C ASN A 735 -15.85 -24.08 -1.42
N PHE A 736 -16.14 -25.38 -1.35
CA PHE A 736 -15.51 -26.39 -2.23
C PHE A 736 -15.99 -26.23 -3.68
N VAL A 737 -15.04 -26.27 -4.63
CA VAL A 737 -15.29 -26.13 -6.06
C VAL A 737 -15.07 -27.46 -6.80
N ARG A 738 -13.91 -28.12 -6.58
CA ARG A 738 -13.55 -29.42 -7.17
C ARG A 738 -12.34 -30.06 -6.47
N SER A 739 -12.08 -31.32 -6.77
CA SER A 739 -10.76 -31.94 -6.57
C SER A 739 -10.06 -32.17 -7.91
N ILE A 740 -8.74 -32.18 -7.90
CA ILE A 740 -7.88 -32.51 -9.04
C ILE A 740 -6.95 -33.67 -8.63
N GLY A 741 -6.85 -34.66 -9.52
CA GLY A 741 -6.05 -35.86 -9.34
C GLY A 741 -6.66 -36.90 -8.40
N SER A 742 -6.05 -38.09 -8.43
CA SER A 742 -6.39 -39.25 -7.61
C SER A 742 -5.13 -40.09 -7.38
N ARG A 743 -5.11 -40.91 -6.32
CA ARG A 743 -3.92 -41.71 -5.97
C ARG A 743 -3.44 -42.59 -7.13
N GLY A 744 -2.19 -42.42 -7.54
CA GLY A 744 -1.55 -43.29 -8.52
C GLY A 744 -0.22 -42.76 -9.05
N LYS A 745 0.23 -43.30 -10.19
CA LYS A 745 1.54 -42.99 -10.81
C LYS A 745 1.44 -42.64 -12.31
N GLY A 746 0.26 -42.76 -12.90
CA GLY A 746 -0.05 -42.37 -14.28
C GLY A 746 -0.08 -40.86 -14.50
N ARG A 747 -0.71 -40.48 -15.62
CA ARG A 747 -0.90 -39.08 -16.07
C ARG A 747 -2.19 -38.53 -15.45
N GLY A 748 -2.11 -37.40 -14.76
CA GLY A 748 -3.22 -36.83 -13.98
C GLY A 748 -3.45 -37.51 -12.62
N GLU A 749 -2.84 -38.67 -12.38
CA GLU A 749 -2.74 -39.29 -11.07
C GLU A 749 -1.64 -38.60 -10.24
N LEU A 750 -1.82 -38.57 -8.92
CA LEU A 750 -0.89 -37.96 -7.95
C LEU A 750 -0.53 -38.98 -6.86
N ASP A 751 0.67 -38.93 -6.30
CA ASP A 751 1.00 -39.64 -5.05
C ASP A 751 1.71 -38.66 -4.11
N ALA A 752 1.08 -38.35 -2.96
CA ALA A 752 1.58 -37.41 -1.96
C ALA A 752 1.96 -36.02 -2.55
N PRO A 753 1.00 -35.25 -3.10
CA PRO A 753 1.27 -33.88 -3.56
C PRO A 753 1.65 -32.99 -2.36
N ASP A 754 2.76 -32.25 -2.47
CA ASP A 754 3.30 -31.44 -1.38
C ASP A 754 3.03 -29.94 -1.59
N ASP A 755 3.35 -29.40 -2.78
CA ASP A 755 3.10 -28.01 -3.17
C ASP A 755 2.65 -27.91 -4.64
N VAL A 756 1.98 -26.79 -4.97
CA VAL A 756 1.42 -26.52 -6.29
C VAL A 756 1.64 -25.05 -6.66
N LYS A 757 2.14 -24.75 -7.87
CA LYS A 757 2.29 -23.38 -8.40
C LYS A 757 1.84 -23.31 -9.85
N PHE A 758 1.72 -22.09 -10.36
CA PHE A 758 1.26 -21.82 -11.73
C PHE A 758 2.29 -20.97 -12.47
N ASP A 759 2.49 -21.23 -13.76
CA ASP A 759 3.24 -20.32 -14.64
C ASP A 759 2.35 -19.21 -15.22
N THR A 760 2.94 -18.27 -15.95
CA THR A 760 2.24 -17.14 -16.57
C THR A 760 1.33 -17.53 -17.74
N ALA A 761 1.38 -18.78 -18.21
CA ALA A 761 0.43 -19.36 -19.17
C ALA A 761 -0.72 -20.12 -18.47
N GLY A 762 -0.70 -20.23 -17.14
CA GLY A 762 -1.70 -20.94 -16.35
C GLY A 762 -1.50 -22.45 -16.27
N ASN A 763 -0.32 -22.96 -16.63
CA ASN A 763 0.01 -24.37 -16.40
C ASN A 763 0.26 -24.57 -14.89
N MET A 764 -0.40 -25.58 -14.31
CA MET A 764 -0.27 -25.99 -12.92
C MET A 764 0.86 -27.01 -12.77
N TYR A 765 1.85 -26.70 -11.95
CA TYR A 765 2.98 -27.55 -11.58
C TYR A 765 2.74 -28.11 -10.19
N VAL A 766 2.81 -29.43 -10.04
CA VAL A 766 2.59 -30.15 -8.78
C VAL A 766 3.86 -30.93 -8.42
N ALA A 767 4.39 -30.71 -7.22
CA ALA A 767 5.44 -31.53 -6.65
C ALA A 767 4.83 -32.75 -5.97
N GLU A 768 5.23 -33.96 -6.39
CA GLU A 768 4.75 -35.22 -5.84
C GLU A 768 5.88 -35.92 -5.08
N TRP A 769 5.72 -36.00 -3.76
CA TRP A 769 6.71 -36.51 -2.83
C TRP A 769 7.04 -37.99 -3.10
N ASP A 770 6.02 -38.85 -3.11
CA ASP A 770 6.15 -40.32 -3.24
C ASP A 770 6.34 -40.80 -4.70
N ASN A 771 6.15 -39.91 -5.68
CA ASN A 771 6.43 -40.17 -7.10
C ASN A 771 7.76 -39.58 -7.58
N GLU A 772 8.52 -38.90 -6.71
CA GLU A 772 9.83 -38.28 -7.00
C GLU A 772 9.82 -37.42 -8.28
N ARG A 773 8.78 -36.60 -8.47
CA ARG A 773 8.57 -35.87 -9.74
C ARG A 773 7.91 -34.51 -9.57
N VAL A 774 8.03 -33.67 -10.59
CA VAL A 774 7.11 -32.55 -10.84
C VAL A 774 6.26 -32.89 -12.06
N GLN A 775 4.95 -32.88 -11.89
CA GLN A 775 3.97 -33.09 -12.95
C GLN A 775 3.30 -31.76 -13.31
N VAL A 776 3.17 -31.50 -14.61
CA VAL A 776 2.58 -30.28 -15.17
C VAL A 776 1.28 -30.61 -15.87
N MET A 777 0.23 -29.89 -15.53
CA MET A 777 -1.14 -30.08 -16.02
C MET A 777 -1.83 -28.71 -16.21
N ASP A 778 -3.01 -28.68 -16.83
CA ASP A 778 -3.82 -27.45 -16.88
C ASP A 778 -4.66 -27.26 -15.59
N THR A 779 -5.39 -26.14 -15.49
CA THR A 779 -6.27 -25.81 -14.34
C THR A 779 -7.49 -26.73 -14.21
N SER A 780 -7.78 -27.57 -15.21
CA SER A 780 -8.80 -28.63 -15.17
C SER A 780 -8.24 -29.98 -14.71
N GLY A 781 -6.91 -30.13 -14.67
CA GLY A 781 -6.19 -31.35 -14.30
C GLY A 781 -5.69 -32.20 -15.47
N GLN A 782 -5.78 -31.71 -16.72
CA GLN A 782 -5.30 -32.47 -17.88
C GLN A 782 -3.77 -32.45 -17.94
N PHE A 783 -3.16 -33.63 -18.02
CA PHE A 783 -1.71 -33.81 -18.09
C PHE A 783 -1.09 -33.14 -19.33
N ILE A 784 -0.01 -32.39 -19.11
CA ILE A 784 0.80 -31.76 -20.17
C ILE A 784 2.18 -32.43 -20.25
N ARG A 785 2.94 -32.48 -19.14
CA ARG A 785 4.31 -33.05 -19.09
C ARG A 785 4.71 -33.45 -17.67
N VAL A 786 5.85 -34.12 -17.55
CA VAL A 786 6.47 -34.53 -16.27
C VAL A 786 7.98 -34.37 -16.38
N PHE A 787 8.67 -34.05 -15.28
CA PHE A 787 10.12 -33.99 -15.22
C PHE A 787 10.66 -34.35 -13.82
N GLY A 788 11.98 -34.54 -13.75
CA GLY A 788 12.74 -34.79 -12.52
C GLY A 788 12.77 -36.24 -12.03
N GLN A 789 12.25 -37.20 -12.80
CA GLN A 789 12.29 -38.63 -12.45
C GLN A 789 13.65 -39.30 -12.75
N GLU A 790 14.44 -38.73 -13.67
CA GLU A 790 15.69 -39.29 -14.18
C GLU A 790 16.68 -38.17 -14.56
N GLY A 791 17.94 -38.53 -14.81
CA GLY A 791 19.01 -37.60 -15.21
C GLY A 791 19.66 -36.84 -14.04
N GLU A 792 20.51 -35.86 -14.36
CA GLU A 792 21.31 -35.11 -13.37
C GLU A 792 20.45 -34.32 -12.36
N GLY A 793 19.23 -33.92 -12.75
CA GLY A 793 18.30 -33.23 -11.87
C GLY A 793 17.45 -34.13 -10.98
N LYS A 794 17.61 -35.48 -11.00
CA LYS A 794 16.63 -36.39 -10.40
C LYS A 794 16.28 -36.01 -8.94
N LEU A 795 15.00 -35.69 -8.75
CA LEU A 795 14.39 -35.30 -7.49
C LEU A 795 14.21 -36.49 -6.53
N ARG A 796 14.11 -36.19 -5.23
CA ARG A 796 13.87 -37.14 -4.14
C ARG A 796 13.08 -36.47 -3.02
N ALA A 797 11.82 -36.84 -2.85
CA ALA A 797 10.86 -36.08 -2.03
C ALA A 797 10.86 -34.56 -2.38
N PRO A 798 10.48 -34.19 -3.61
CA PRO A 798 10.28 -32.78 -3.96
C PRO A 798 9.13 -32.18 -3.15
N SER A 799 9.31 -30.94 -2.69
CA SER A 799 8.38 -30.25 -1.80
C SER A 799 7.96 -28.89 -2.36
N GLY A 800 8.44 -27.78 -1.80
CA GLY A 800 8.09 -26.44 -2.25
C GLY A 800 8.52 -26.16 -3.69
N LEU A 801 7.66 -25.43 -4.40
CA LEU A 801 7.87 -24.98 -5.76
C LEU A 801 7.92 -23.45 -5.82
N HIS A 802 8.78 -22.91 -6.67
CA HIS A 802 8.72 -21.50 -7.08
C HIS A 802 8.99 -21.37 -8.58
N ILE A 803 8.15 -20.61 -9.27
CA ILE A 803 8.25 -20.39 -10.72
C ILE A 803 8.49 -18.90 -10.95
N VAL A 804 9.57 -18.57 -11.66
CA VAL A 804 9.90 -17.18 -11.99
C VAL A 804 10.62 -17.09 -13.33
N ASN A 805 10.14 -16.17 -14.18
CA ASN A 805 10.51 -16.08 -15.60
C ASN A 805 10.33 -17.44 -16.31
N LYS A 806 11.43 -18.04 -16.80
CA LYS A 806 11.45 -19.38 -17.41
C LYS A 806 11.93 -20.49 -16.47
N TYR A 807 12.18 -20.21 -15.19
CA TYR A 807 12.79 -21.15 -14.26
C TYR A 807 11.77 -21.71 -13.25
N VAL A 808 11.92 -22.99 -12.93
CA VAL A 808 11.18 -23.71 -11.89
C VAL A 808 12.19 -24.20 -10.86
N TYR A 809 12.11 -23.65 -9.66
CA TYR A 809 12.88 -24.04 -8.49
C TYR A 809 12.07 -25.07 -7.70
N VAL A 810 12.72 -26.17 -7.33
CA VAL A 810 12.13 -27.30 -6.59
C VAL A 810 13.00 -27.56 -5.36
N SER A 811 12.37 -27.58 -4.19
CA SER A 811 13.08 -27.92 -2.95
C SER A 811 13.14 -29.44 -2.77
N GLU A 812 14.35 -30.01 -2.85
CA GLU A 812 14.58 -31.45 -2.69
C GLU A 812 14.96 -31.77 -1.24
N LEU A 813 14.04 -32.38 -0.50
CA LEU A 813 14.21 -32.59 0.94
C LEU A 813 15.27 -33.64 1.27
N SER A 814 15.31 -34.74 0.50
CA SER A 814 16.28 -35.82 0.72
C SER A 814 17.69 -35.49 0.20
N GLY A 815 17.80 -34.63 -0.82
CA GLY A 815 19.06 -34.06 -1.28
C GLY A 815 19.58 -32.91 -0.41
N HIS A 816 18.69 -32.30 0.39
CA HIS A 816 18.95 -31.09 1.17
C HIS A 816 19.46 -29.93 0.29
N CYS A 817 18.84 -29.75 -0.87
CA CYS A 817 19.24 -28.79 -1.89
C CYS A 817 18.02 -28.18 -2.61
N ILE A 818 18.27 -27.17 -3.42
CA ILE A 818 17.33 -26.61 -4.38
C ILE A 818 17.77 -27.06 -5.77
N VAL A 819 16.88 -27.70 -6.51
CA VAL A 819 17.08 -28.14 -7.89
C VAL A 819 16.34 -27.18 -8.82
N VAL A 820 16.98 -26.74 -9.90
CA VAL A 820 16.43 -25.74 -10.82
C VAL A 820 16.30 -26.30 -12.23
N TYR A 821 15.13 -26.09 -12.81
CA TYR A 821 14.74 -26.46 -14.16
C TYR A 821 14.34 -25.23 -14.98
N GLU A 822 14.28 -25.37 -16.29
CA GLU A 822 13.45 -24.50 -17.12
C GLU A 822 11.99 -24.98 -17.13
N THR A 823 11.04 -24.12 -17.46
CA THR A 823 9.61 -24.46 -17.57
C THR A 823 9.33 -25.57 -18.60
N SER A 824 10.25 -25.83 -19.53
CA SER A 824 10.27 -26.97 -20.44
C SER A 824 10.42 -28.33 -19.73
N GLY A 825 10.97 -28.36 -18.52
CA GLY A 825 11.38 -29.57 -17.79
C GLY A 825 12.86 -29.93 -17.94
N GLN A 826 13.66 -29.12 -18.65
CA GLN A 826 15.11 -29.30 -18.75
C GLN A 826 15.82 -28.87 -17.46
N PHE A 827 16.72 -29.70 -16.93
CA PHE A 827 17.57 -29.38 -15.78
C PHE A 827 18.56 -28.23 -16.09
N VAL A 828 18.79 -27.33 -15.14
CA VAL A 828 19.63 -26.13 -15.29
C VAL A 828 20.83 -26.15 -14.34
N THR A 829 20.59 -26.43 -13.06
CA THR A 829 21.60 -26.48 -11.98
C THR A 829 20.95 -26.95 -10.66
N SER A 830 21.74 -27.14 -9.61
CA SER A 830 21.27 -27.34 -8.23
C SER A 830 22.24 -26.72 -7.23
N PHE A 831 21.75 -26.17 -6.11
CA PHE A 831 22.58 -25.56 -5.06
C PHE A 831 22.11 -25.96 -3.65
N GLY A 832 23.03 -25.88 -2.69
CA GLY A 832 22.83 -26.38 -1.32
C GLY A 832 23.25 -27.83 -1.11
N ARG A 833 23.37 -28.22 0.16
CA ARG A 833 23.70 -29.57 0.64
C ARG A 833 23.30 -29.71 2.11
N CYS A 834 23.28 -30.94 2.62
CA CYS A 834 23.07 -31.21 4.05
C CYS A 834 24.09 -30.47 4.94
N GLY A 835 23.62 -29.61 5.84
CA GLY A 835 24.52 -28.88 6.75
C GLY A 835 23.83 -27.79 7.57
N GLN A 836 24.64 -26.91 8.16
CA GLN A 836 24.17 -25.83 9.04
C GLN A 836 24.85 -24.48 8.76
N ASN A 837 25.84 -24.44 7.86
CA ASN A 837 26.48 -23.20 7.46
C ASN A 837 25.56 -22.40 6.51
N GLU A 838 25.93 -21.16 6.21
CA GLU A 838 25.26 -20.35 5.20
C GLU A 838 25.45 -20.97 3.80
N GLY A 839 24.36 -21.18 3.07
CA GLY A 839 24.33 -21.96 1.82
C GLY A 839 24.15 -23.47 1.99
N GLU A 840 23.99 -23.98 3.22
CA GLU A 840 23.66 -25.38 3.52
C GLU A 840 22.27 -25.49 4.15
N PHE A 841 21.57 -26.61 3.94
CA PHE A 841 20.19 -26.81 4.40
C PHE A 841 20.02 -28.11 5.21
N ARG A 842 18.97 -28.17 6.02
CA ARG A 842 18.35 -29.38 6.56
C ARG A 842 16.83 -29.20 6.54
N GLY A 843 16.17 -30.02 5.74
CA GLY A 843 14.77 -29.85 5.38
C GLY A 843 14.49 -28.51 4.66
N PRO A 844 15.01 -28.26 3.45
CA PRO A 844 14.50 -27.17 2.61
C PRO A 844 13.06 -27.51 2.16
N PHE A 845 12.03 -26.96 2.80
CA PHE A 845 10.62 -27.22 2.43
C PHE A 845 10.11 -26.15 1.46
N CYS A 846 9.78 -24.95 1.93
CA CYS A 846 9.31 -23.87 1.05
C CYS A 846 10.45 -23.08 0.40
N ILE A 847 10.27 -22.75 -0.88
CA ILE A 847 11.04 -21.77 -1.63
C ILE A 847 10.08 -20.74 -2.26
N THR A 848 10.48 -19.47 -2.26
CA THR A 848 9.69 -18.39 -2.88
C THR A 848 10.57 -17.17 -3.19
N SER A 849 10.02 -16.11 -3.78
CA SER A 849 10.66 -14.78 -3.88
C SER A 849 9.63 -13.66 -3.75
N CYS A 850 10.10 -12.44 -3.48
CA CYS A 850 9.30 -11.21 -3.48
C CYS A 850 9.77 -10.25 -4.59
N VAL A 851 9.14 -9.08 -4.71
CA VAL A 851 9.33 -8.15 -5.85
C VAL A 851 10.75 -7.60 -6.01
N ASP A 852 11.59 -7.73 -4.99
CA ASP A 852 13.01 -7.38 -4.99
C ASP A 852 13.90 -8.39 -5.75
N GLY A 853 13.39 -9.59 -6.02
CA GLY A 853 14.07 -10.66 -6.76
C GLY A 853 14.91 -11.62 -5.90
N PHE A 854 14.91 -11.49 -4.57
CA PHE A 854 15.66 -12.40 -3.69
C PHE A 854 14.90 -13.70 -3.40
N ILE A 855 15.60 -14.84 -3.48
CA ILE A 855 15.02 -16.17 -3.24
C ILE A 855 15.08 -16.50 -1.75
N HIS A 856 13.93 -16.73 -1.14
CA HIS A 856 13.78 -17.06 0.28
C HIS A 856 13.53 -18.57 0.42
N VAL A 857 14.33 -19.26 1.24
CA VAL A 857 14.27 -20.72 1.46
C VAL A 857 14.06 -21.02 2.95
N CYS A 858 13.01 -21.78 3.25
CA CYS A 858 12.73 -22.34 4.58
C CYS A 858 13.68 -23.50 4.90
N ASP A 859 14.70 -23.22 5.72
CA ASP A 859 15.68 -24.20 6.19
C ASP A 859 15.24 -24.74 7.56
N CYS A 860 14.36 -25.75 7.50
CA CYS A 860 13.37 -26.01 8.55
C CYS A 860 13.99 -26.56 9.83
N ASP A 861 14.86 -27.57 9.73
CA ASP A 861 15.46 -28.21 10.90
C ASP A 861 16.53 -27.31 11.54
N ASN A 862 17.15 -26.44 10.73
CA ASN A 862 18.02 -25.35 11.18
C ASN A 862 17.25 -24.13 11.71
N SER A 863 15.91 -24.17 11.69
CA SER A 863 15.02 -23.16 12.29
C SER A 863 15.27 -21.72 11.81
N ARG A 864 15.53 -21.57 10.51
CA ARG A 864 15.86 -20.30 9.86
C ARG A 864 15.28 -20.19 8.44
N VAL A 865 15.21 -18.97 7.91
CA VAL A 865 15.01 -18.70 6.48
C VAL A 865 16.29 -18.10 5.92
N GLN A 866 16.86 -18.71 4.88
CA GLN A 866 18.01 -18.17 4.15
C GLN A 866 17.52 -17.41 2.91
N ILE A 867 18.17 -16.30 2.58
CA ILE A 867 17.78 -15.39 1.50
C ILE A 867 18.96 -15.22 0.54
N PHE A 868 18.75 -15.55 -0.74
CA PHE A 868 19.77 -15.61 -1.80
C PHE A 868 19.55 -14.52 -2.86
#